data_AF-A0AA39CS61-F1
#
_entry.id   AF-A0AA39CS61-F1
#
_cell.length_a   1.000
_cell.length_b   1.000
_cell.length_c   1.000
_cell.angle_alpha   90.00
_cell.angle_beta   90.00
_cell.angle_gamma   90.00
#
_symmetry.space_group_name_H-M   'P 1'
#
loop_
_entity.id
_entity.type
_entity.pdbx_description
1 polymer ?
#
loop_
_entity_poly.entity_id
_entity_poly.type
_entity_poly.pdbx_seq_one_letter_code
_entity_poly.pdbx_strand_id
1 'polypeptide(L)'
;MGSCSCAPALPGQHSVTVGRSSSFIIRFLRTLLCAVCLLPALASAQDWNYRVRPGDTLWDLGAAYLKPSVGWQQLQQHNRIDNPYRLPPGELLRFPIGWLRVEPAPARVLAVRGQVELSAADGSSSRAVRAGEQLHIGDAIQTKADSSITLEFADASRLQLREYSRLRLDQLSRYGRTGMVDTRLRLQQGRASNRVTPARGPASRYIIDAPTATSSVRGTVFRVSAGDDAHAGATEVLEGKVQVGNLHGQRLVHPGQASRSAGSGTAPEAVSGLLPAPRLRADATRLGALPAQLAWEPVTGADHYRVEVVQAATPEILLFAADTADTGLVIGELPPGALRLLLRAVDAQGVEGLDASEDFVLSDQPPPPLTISPLQGQVVNSDRPRFHWSQAPGASSSVLQVADEPQFLQPLREQSTGGTDLRLGEPLPPGQYYWRIASRDGQGHQGRYGQALTLQLTDEPVDPALQPPEATDGQLTLRWQAGSDGQRYRVQVDRRGDFIAPLVDTTVDQPQLSFKRPWRGTLHIRVQYIDDDGHAGPFSPAQQVKLPCRLCYGAGGGVLLLWLLLHGQWLWRQDETAYDLMVGSWDYRPDPSVLIVAIDEGSLQRLGQWPWPRSVHARLLDRLTDAGAERVALDLMLSEPDRRDARQDAELAAAIRRNGRVVLPVLAAPAAGDRMAEEMLPIPLIAANAAAIGHSDVEVDGDGVARGIYLHAGIGQAHWPALGLALTGLPPQHTQGLPDPAPALASPYQWRRDDYVRVRYAGPPERLPQVSYADVLEGRVDASMLRGRRIVVGITASGIAPRLLTPTTREYWMSGSEYQANIASMLLQDKQIDVLPRAWQDALAGLLVAMCVLLLGLRLPWVVALCSLPAAPLLSWLLLRTGSLWWAPASALLGVVLVLTAWATWRIASWHRQANRDALTGLGNRLRFEQSLQQECDAARRSGKPLTLALIDVDHFKHHNDRHGHQVGDRVLCEVARLIQAHARRPRDMAARYGGDEFALVLPDTPVEGARQVIEDLISCIRGLPPPGDSSDTGVTLTIGVYTRVPDSDLQPHHFVEGADNALYRAKDNGRDGYVIDGGTPGS
;
A
#
# COMPACT_ATOMS: atom_id res chain seq x y z
N MET A 1 -12.54 -33.17 83.50
CA MET A 1 -11.99 -34.53 83.34
C MET A 1 -12.07 -34.90 81.86
N GLY A 2 -11.09 -35.63 81.29
CA GLY A 2 -11.28 -36.37 80.03
C GLY A 2 -10.86 -35.73 78.69
N SER A 3 -9.55 -35.50 78.50
CA SER A 3 -8.74 -35.90 77.32
C SER A 3 -9.19 -35.69 75.84
N CYS A 4 -8.30 -35.04 75.06
CA CYS A 4 -7.78 -35.45 73.72
C CYS A 4 -8.73 -35.53 72.48
N SER A 5 -8.33 -35.26 71.21
CA SER A 5 -7.10 -34.68 70.63
C SER A 5 -7.33 -34.22 69.16
N CYS A 6 -6.35 -33.49 68.59
CA CYS A 6 -6.04 -33.27 67.16
C CYS A 6 -6.96 -32.39 66.26
N ALA A 7 -6.29 -31.58 65.43
CA ALA A 7 -6.81 -30.83 64.27
C ALA A 7 -6.40 -31.55 62.95
N PRO A 8 -6.77 -31.06 61.73
CA PRO A 8 -6.05 -29.91 61.14
C PRO A 8 -6.86 -28.96 60.20
N ALA A 9 -6.18 -27.86 59.84
CA ALA A 9 -6.26 -27.10 58.56
C ALA A 9 -7.46 -26.17 58.21
N LEU A 10 -7.25 -24.89 58.56
CA LEU A 10 -7.61 -23.61 57.92
C LEU A 10 -7.38 -23.52 56.38
N PRO A 11 -7.64 -22.37 55.69
CA PRO A 11 -8.72 -21.35 55.77
C PRO A 11 -9.30 -21.04 54.34
N GLY A 12 -10.15 -20.05 54.00
CA GLY A 12 -10.80 -18.88 54.62
C GLY A 12 -11.10 -17.85 53.49
N GLN A 13 -11.75 -16.69 53.68
CA GLN A 13 -12.47 -16.17 54.84
C GLN A 13 -13.50 -15.14 54.31
N HIS A 14 -14.77 -15.27 54.67
CA HIS A 14 -15.74 -14.17 54.59
C HIS A 14 -15.81 -13.46 55.94
N SER A 15 -16.13 -12.16 55.95
CA SER A 15 -16.67 -11.48 57.14
C SER A 15 -17.98 -10.77 56.80
N VAL A 16 -18.86 -10.72 57.80
CA VAL A 16 -20.32 -10.60 57.65
C VAL A 16 -20.82 -9.23 58.15
N THR A 17 -21.82 -8.70 57.44
CA THR A 17 -22.85 -7.70 57.81
C THR A 17 -23.12 -7.48 59.32
N VAL A 18 -23.56 -6.31 59.80
CA VAL A 18 -24.90 -5.65 59.63
C VAL A 18 -24.78 -4.16 60.05
N GLY A 19 -25.55 -3.16 59.57
CA GLY A 19 -26.59 -3.14 58.53
C GLY A 19 -27.69 -2.05 58.76
N ARG A 20 -28.30 -1.53 57.67
CA ARG A 20 -29.47 -0.60 57.58
C ARG A 20 -29.50 0.67 58.46
N SER A 21 -29.40 1.84 57.81
CA SER A 21 -30.56 2.75 57.55
C SER A 21 -30.12 4.13 57.05
N SER A 22 -30.28 4.41 55.75
CA SER A 22 -30.13 5.77 55.17
C SER A 22 -30.78 5.82 53.79
N SER A 23 -32.10 6.00 53.73
CA SER A 23 -32.83 6.19 52.47
C SER A 23 -34.19 6.85 52.74
N PHE A 24 -34.26 8.18 52.68
CA PHE A 24 -35.54 8.88 52.44
C PHE A 24 -35.36 10.26 51.77
N ILE A 25 -34.40 11.07 52.22
CA ILE A 25 -34.24 12.47 51.75
C ILE A 25 -33.75 12.57 50.29
N ILE A 26 -32.85 11.68 49.86
CA ILE A 26 -32.27 11.70 48.49
C ILE A 26 -33.28 11.26 47.41
N ARG A 27 -34.44 10.68 47.78
CA ARG A 27 -35.48 10.27 46.81
C ARG A 27 -36.48 11.39 46.48
N PHE A 28 -36.67 12.39 47.34
CA PHE A 28 -37.79 13.34 47.19
C PHE A 28 -37.49 14.52 46.24
N LEU A 29 -36.23 14.94 46.11
CA LEU A 29 -35.81 15.98 45.15
C LEU A 29 -35.68 15.45 43.70
N ARG A 30 -35.70 14.13 43.49
CA ARG A 30 -35.68 13.53 42.14
C ARG A 30 -37.04 13.57 41.43
N THR A 31 -38.13 13.80 42.17
CA THR A 31 -39.50 13.76 41.65
C THR A 31 -40.04 15.11 41.16
N LEU A 32 -39.43 16.24 41.52
CA LEU A 32 -39.90 17.56 41.07
C LEU A 32 -39.43 17.92 39.65
N LEU A 33 -38.34 17.30 39.17
CA LEU A 33 -37.80 17.53 37.82
C LEU A 33 -38.43 16.62 36.73
N CYS A 34 -39.64 16.12 36.97
CA CYS A 34 -40.44 15.36 36.00
C CYS A 34 -41.58 16.17 35.35
N ALA A 35 -41.73 17.46 35.69
CA ALA A 35 -42.87 18.29 35.26
C ALA A 35 -42.60 19.22 34.06
N VAL A 36 -41.38 19.27 33.52
CA VAL A 36 -41.04 20.05 32.30
C VAL A 36 -40.42 19.13 31.23
N CYS A 37 -41.06 17.98 31.03
CA CYS A 37 -41.09 17.34 29.72
C CYS A 37 -42.40 17.75 29.05
N LEU A 38 -42.36 18.61 28.02
CA LEU A 38 -43.37 18.67 26.94
C LEU A 38 -42.93 19.68 25.86
N LEU A 39 -41.98 19.27 25.03
CA LEU A 39 -41.85 19.61 23.60
C LEU A 39 -40.61 18.88 23.05
N PRO A 40 -40.70 17.57 22.73
CA PRO A 40 -39.64 16.92 21.98
C PRO A 40 -39.65 17.52 20.57
N ALA A 41 -38.50 18.03 20.12
CA ALA A 41 -38.29 18.24 18.70
C ALA A 41 -38.44 16.89 18.00
N LEU A 42 -39.47 16.74 17.16
CA LEU A 42 -39.72 15.55 16.35
C LEU A 42 -38.68 15.45 15.21
N ALA A 43 -37.42 15.25 15.58
CA ALA A 43 -36.45 14.65 14.68
C ALA A 43 -36.89 13.19 14.48
N SER A 44 -37.60 12.93 13.38
CA SER A 44 -37.92 11.57 12.93
C SER A 44 -36.63 10.87 12.52
N ALA A 45 -35.91 10.32 13.51
CA ALA A 45 -34.87 9.35 13.27
C ALA A 45 -35.53 8.13 12.61
N GLN A 46 -35.22 7.92 11.34
CA GLN A 46 -35.69 6.72 10.65
C GLN A 46 -34.95 5.50 11.23
N ASP A 47 -35.71 4.46 11.52
CA ASP A 47 -35.21 3.18 12.02
C ASP A 47 -35.04 2.19 10.87
N TRP A 48 -33.94 1.44 10.88
CA TRP A 48 -33.79 0.20 10.11
C TRP A 48 -34.34 -0.97 10.92
N ASN A 49 -35.18 -1.80 10.30
CA ASN A 49 -35.87 -2.90 10.97
C ASN A 49 -35.20 -4.23 10.67
N TYR A 50 -34.72 -4.91 11.71
CA TYR A 50 -34.15 -6.25 11.64
C TYR A 50 -35.12 -7.28 12.22
N ARG A 51 -35.28 -8.42 11.52
CA ARG A 51 -36.10 -9.54 12.01
C ARG A 51 -35.22 -10.55 12.74
N VAL A 52 -35.46 -10.72 14.04
CA VAL A 52 -34.75 -11.66 14.94
C VAL A 52 -34.79 -13.07 14.38
N ARG A 53 -33.64 -13.76 14.41
CA ARG A 53 -33.47 -15.17 14.02
C ARG A 53 -33.26 -16.06 15.25
N PRO A 54 -33.53 -17.37 15.16
CA PRO A 54 -33.20 -18.30 16.24
C PRO A 54 -31.70 -18.24 16.58
N GLY A 55 -31.38 -17.96 17.84
CA GLY A 55 -30.00 -17.85 18.34
C GLY A 55 -29.43 -16.41 18.38
N ASP A 56 -30.12 -15.41 17.84
CA ASP A 56 -29.67 -14.01 17.94
C ASP A 56 -29.73 -13.51 19.41
N THR A 57 -28.73 -12.72 19.82
CA THR A 57 -28.73 -12.00 21.10
C THR A 57 -28.56 -10.48 20.89
N LEU A 58 -29.01 -9.65 21.83
CA LEU A 58 -28.77 -8.20 21.75
C LEU A 58 -27.29 -7.83 21.80
N TRP A 59 -26.46 -8.64 22.45
CA TRP A 59 -25.01 -8.46 22.48
C TRP A 59 -24.41 -8.64 21.07
N ASP A 60 -24.72 -9.75 20.41
CA ASP A 60 -24.19 -10.08 19.09
C ASP A 60 -24.72 -9.15 18.01
N LEU A 61 -26.01 -8.81 18.06
CA LEU A 61 -26.62 -7.82 17.16
C LEU A 61 -26.07 -6.42 17.41
N GLY A 62 -25.81 -6.05 18.67
CA GLY A 62 -25.14 -4.81 19.03
C GLY A 62 -23.74 -4.72 18.41
N ALA A 63 -22.91 -5.75 18.63
CA ALA A 63 -21.56 -5.84 18.08
C ALA A 63 -21.52 -5.89 16.54
N ALA A 64 -22.53 -6.49 15.90
CA ALA A 64 -22.60 -6.64 14.45
C ALA A 64 -23.08 -5.38 13.70
N TYR A 65 -23.93 -4.55 14.31
CA TYR A 65 -24.62 -3.45 13.61
C TYR A 65 -24.40 -2.05 14.20
N LEU A 66 -24.05 -1.90 15.48
CA LEU A 66 -23.92 -0.58 16.14
C LEU A 66 -22.50 -0.01 16.06
N LYS A 67 -22.38 1.32 16.15
CA LYS A 67 -21.11 2.01 16.37
C LYS A 67 -20.50 1.61 17.72
N PRO A 68 -19.16 1.56 17.87
CA PRO A 68 -18.52 1.23 19.15
C PRO A 68 -18.92 2.12 20.34
N SER A 69 -19.37 3.35 20.08
CA SER A 69 -19.86 4.30 21.08
C SER A 69 -21.31 4.07 21.53
N VAL A 70 -22.04 3.12 20.91
CA VAL A 70 -23.45 2.83 21.18
C VAL A 70 -23.56 1.43 21.78
N GLY A 71 -23.78 1.36 23.09
CA GLY A 71 -23.97 0.08 23.79
C GLY A 71 -25.30 -0.59 23.44
N TRP A 72 -25.32 -1.93 23.40
CA TRP A 72 -26.52 -2.72 23.13
C TRP A 72 -27.67 -2.45 24.14
N GLN A 73 -27.36 -1.94 25.33
CA GLN A 73 -28.37 -1.51 26.31
C GLN A 73 -29.22 -0.34 25.79
N GLN A 74 -28.66 0.55 24.98
CA GLN A 74 -29.42 1.63 24.33
C GLN A 74 -30.40 1.06 23.29
N LEU A 75 -29.98 0.01 22.56
CA LEU A 75 -30.85 -0.74 21.65
C LEU A 75 -31.96 -1.50 22.40
N GLN A 76 -31.66 -2.10 23.56
CA GLN A 76 -32.66 -2.71 24.44
C GLN A 76 -33.71 -1.69 24.87
N GLN A 77 -33.28 -0.49 25.30
CA GLN A 77 -34.16 0.57 25.77
C GLN A 77 -35.03 1.15 24.64
N HIS A 78 -34.49 1.34 23.43
CA HIS A 78 -35.24 1.79 22.24
C HIS A 78 -36.33 0.81 21.82
N ASN A 79 -36.05 -0.49 21.96
CA ASN A 79 -36.98 -1.56 21.59
C ASN A 79 -37.87 -2.05 22.74
N ARG A 80 -37.65 -1.56 23.98
CA ARG A 80 -38.43 -1.91 25.18
C ARG A 80 -38.44 -3.42 25.48
N ILE A 81 -37.26 -4.04 25.41
CA ILE A 81 -37.12 -5.49 25.59
C ILE A 81 -36.94 -5.83 27.07
N ASP A 82 -37.93 -6.52 27.63
CA ASP A 82 -37.97 -6.88 29.07
C ASP A 82 -36.88 -7.87 29.49
N ASN A 83 -36.53 -8.83 28.63
CA ASN A 83 -35.50 -9.83 28.91
C ASN A 83 -34.41 -9.85 27.80
N PRO A 84 -33.21 -9.32 28.05
CA PRO A 84 -32.16 -9.22 27.03
C PRO A 84 -31.54 -10.58 26.66
N TYR A 85 -31.77 -11.64 27.44
CA TYR A 85 -31.26 -12.99 27.20
C TYR A 85 -32.23 -13.89 26.41
N ARG A 86 -33.42 -13.37 26.04
CA ARG A 86 -34.44 -14.16 25.34
C ARG A 86 -35.17 -13.33 24.29
N LEU A 87 -34.59 -13.27 23.08
CA LEU A 87 -35.23 -12.66 21.91
C LEU A 87 -36.15 -13.67 21.20
N PRO A 88 -37.46 -13.38 21.05
CA PRO A 88 -38.38 -14.18 20.24
C PRO A 88 -38.02 -14.18 18.74
N PRO A 89 -37.80 -15.35 18.12
CA PRO A 89 -37.57 -15.43 16.68
C PRO A 89 -38.75 -14.86 15.89
N GLY A 90 -38.47 -14.02 14.89
CA GLY A 90 -39.45 -13.36 14.05
C GLY A 90 -39.85 -11.93 14.48
N GLU A 91 -39.49 -11.51 15.71
CA GLU A 91 -39.74 -10.15 16.22
C GLU A 91 -38.92 -9.09 15.45
N LEU A 92 -39.42 -7.86 15.39
CA LEU A 92 -38.80 -6.74 14.68
C LEU A 92 -38.06 -5.81 15.64
N LEU A 93 -36.74 -5.91 15.64
CA LEU A 93 -35.83 -4.95 16.26
C LEU A 93 -35.65 -3.71 15.39
N ARG A 94 -35.80 -2.54 15.99
CA ARG A 94 -35.60 -1.23 15.36
C ARG A 94 -34.23 -0.66 15.72
N PHE A 95 -33.48 -0.25 14.72
CA PHE A 95 -32.14 0.34 14.86
C PHE A 95 -32.16 1.77 14.28
N PRO A 96 -32.02 2.82 15.09
CA PRO A 96 -31.86 4.18 14.59
C PRO A 96 -30.67 4.28 13.63
N ILE A 97 -30.87 4.80 12.41
CA ILE A 97 -29.81 4.84 11.39
C ILE A 97 -28.54 5.55 11.89
N GLY A 98 -28.68 6.60 12.70
CA GLY A 98 -27.55 7.32 13.30
C GLY A 98 -26.69 6.48 14.26
N TRP A 99 -27.21 5.37 14.78
CA TRP A 99 -26.50 4.44 15.68
C TRP A 99 -25.77 3.32 14.91
N LEU A 100 -26.15 3.08 13.65
CA LEU A 100 -25.56 2.03 12.84
C LEU A 100 -24.09 2.33 12.50
N ARG A 101 -23.27 1.30 12.51
CA ARG A 101 -21.87 1.33 12.05
C ARG A 101 -21.84 1.63 10.56
N VAL A 102 -21.05 2.63 10.17
CA VAL A 102 -20.78 2.97 8.77
C VAL A 102 -19.35 2.53 8.43
N GLU A 103 -19.17 1.89 7.29
CA GLU A 103 -17.87 1.40 6.81
C GLU A 103 -17.65 1.87 5.37
N PRO A 104 -16.39 2.17 4.96
CA PRO A 104 -16.05 2.33 3.55
C PRO A 104 -16.42 1.08 2.75
N ALA A 105 -16.92 1.28 1.53
CA ALA A 105 -17.39 0.20 0.67
C ALA A 105 -16.86 0.42 -0.76
N PRO A 106 -15.63 -0.02 -1.08
CA PRO A 106 -15.00 0.27 -2.36
C PRO A 106 -15.79 -0.29 -3.55
N ALA A 107 -15.72 0.40 -4.68
CA ALA A 107 -16.30 -0.06 -5.93
C ALA A 107 -15.35 -1.06 -6.61
N ARG A 108 -15.89 -2.09 -7.28
CA ARG A 108 -15.11 -3.08 -8.02
C ARG A 108 -15.14 -2.78 -9.51
N VAL A 109 -13.97 -2.80 -10.17
CA VAL A 109 -13.86 -2.71 -11.62
C VAL A 109 -14.24 -4.06 -12.24
N LEU A 110 -15.35 -4.12 -12.98
CA LEU A 110 -15.79 -5.33 -13.71
C LEU A 110 -15.04 -5.50 -15.02
N ALA A 111 -14.92 -4.42 -15.80
CA ALA A 111 -14.28 -4.43 -17.11
C ALA A 111 -13.62 -3.08 -17.43
N VAL A 112 -12.57 -3.13 -18.24
CA VAL A 112 -11.86 -1.96 -18.77
C VAL A 112 -11.62 -2.23 -20.27
N ARG A 113 -11.98 -1.27 -21.12
CA ARG A 113 -11.68 -1.22 -22.55
C ARG A 113 -10.89 0.06 -22.81
N GLY A 114 -9.88 0.01 -23.67
CA GLY A 114 -9.05 1.17 -24.02
C GLY A 114 -8.21 1.71 -22.85
N GLN A 115 -7.77 2.97 -22.96
CA GLN A 115 -6.95 3.64 -21.93
C GLN A 115 -7.84 4.28 -20.86
N VAL A 116 -7.70 3.82 -19.60
CA VAL A 116 -8.41 4.37 -18.44
C VAL A 116 -7.42 4.67 -17.33
N GLU A 117 -7.40 5.93 -16.91
CA GLU A 117 -6.50 6.50 -15.91
C GLU A 117 -7.22 6.69 -14.57
N LEU A 118 -6.51 6.45 -13.47
CA LEU A 118 -6.93 6.73 -12.10
C LEU A 118 -5.95 7.69 -11.45
N SER A 119 -6.48 8.75 -10.84
CA SER A 119 -5.77 9.62 -9.90
C SER A 119 -6.33 9.36 -8.51
N ALA A 120 -5.47 8.97 -7.57
CA ALA A 120 -5.88 8.68 -6.21
C ALA A 120 -6.23 9.96 -5.42
N ALA A 121 -7.00 9.80 -4.34
CA ALA A 121 -7.47 10.91 -3.51
C ALA A 121 -6.36 11.82 -2.93
N ASP A 122 -5.12 11.32 -2.83
CA ASP A 122 -3.94 12.02 -2.33
C ASP A 122 -3.22 12.89 -3.37
N GLY A 123 -3.64 12.86 -4.64
CA GLY A 123 -3.00 13.58 -5.73
C GLY A 123 -1.73 12.91 -6.29
N SER A 124 -1.48 11.65 -5.95
CA SER A 124 -0.38 10.85 -6.53
C SER A 124 -0.56 10.60 -8.04
N SER A 125 0.52 10.19 -8.71
CA SER A 125 0.61 10.13 -10.18
C SER A 125 -0.44 9.23 -10.83
N SER A 126 -1.04 9.74 -11.91
CA SER A 126 -2.02 9.01 -12.74
C SER A 126 -1.48 7.65 -13.19
N ARG A 127 -2.32 6.61 -13.10
CA ARG A 127 -1.97 5.22 -13.45
C ARG A 127 -3.09 4.52 -14.19
N ALA A 128 -2.75 3.49 -14.97
CA ALA A 128 -3.74 2.65 -15.65
C ALA A 128 -4.54 1.78 -14.65
N VAL A 129 -5.84 1.60 -14.91
CA VAL A 129 -6.76 0.73 -14.15
C VAL A 129 -6.82 -0.67 -14.76
N ARG A 130 -7.03 -1.70 -13.92
CA ARG A 130 -7.24 -3.09 -14.39
C ARG A 130 -8.58 -3.65 -13.94
N ALA A 131 -9.13 -4.61 -14.69
CA ALA A 131 -10.31 -5.36 -14.26
C ALA A 131 -10.02 -6.17 -12.97
N GLY A 132 -11.02 -6.28 -12.10
CA GLY A 132 -10.91 -6.89 -10.77
C GLY A 132 -10.39 -5.95 -9.66
N GLU A 133 -9.92 -4.76 -10.01
CA GLU A 133 -9.39 -3.76 -9.06
C GLU A 133 -10.48 -3.14 -8.18
N GLN A 134 -10.10 -2.61 -7.01
CA GLN A 134 -10.99 -1.90 -6.08
C GLN A 134 -10.64 -0.41 -6.02
N LEU A 135 -11.66 0.43 -6.22
CA LEU A 135 -11.58 1.90 -6.21
C LEU A 135 -12.22 2.46 -4.93
N HIS A 136 -11.61 3.49 -4.38
CA HIS A 136 -11.91 4.01 -3.04
C HIS A 136 -12.54 5.41 -3.08
N ILE A 137 -13.03 5.86 -1.92
CA ILE A 137 -13.56 7.22 -1.77
C ILE A 137 -12.48 8.27 -2.08
N GLY A 138 -12.85 9.28 -2.85
CA GLY A 138 -11.99 10.38 -3.28
C GLY A 138 -11.25 10.15 -4.59
N ASP A 139 -11.11 8.91 -5.05
CA ASP A 139 -10.47 8.57 -6.33
C ASP A 139 -11.20 9.22 -7.52
N ALA A 140 -10.42 9.61 -8.53
CA ALA A 140 -10.90 10.18 -9.78
C ALA A 140 -10.48 9.31 -10.97
N ILE A 141 -11.44 8.99 -11.83
CA ILE A 141 -11.31 8.12 -13.00
C ILE A 141 -11.42 9.00 -14.25
N GLN A 142 -10.54 8.80 -15.22
CA GLN A 142 -10.61 9.45 -16.52
C GLN A 142 -10.46 8.43 -17.67
N THR A 143 -11.44 8.42 -18.57
CA THR A 143 -11.41 7.68 -19.84
C THR A 143 -10.89 8.59 -20.97
N LYS A 144 -10.30 7.98 -21.99
CA LYS A 144 -9.77 8.63 -23.21
C LYS A 144 -10.70 8.28 -24.39
N ALA A 145 -10.19 8.44 -25.62
CA ALA A 145 -10.81 7.89 -26.83
C ALA A 145 -10.95 6.36 -26.74
N ASP A 146 -11.99 5.81 -27.36
CA ASP A 146 -12.28 4.36 -27.50
C ASP A 146 -12.18 3.55 -26.20
N SER A 147 -12.41 4.20 -25.05
CA SER A 147 -12.22 3.61 -23.73
C SER A 147 -13.45 3.72 -22.85
N SER A 148 -13.67 2.67 -22.06
CA SER A 148 -14.82 2.58 -21.16
C SER A 148 -14.45 1.74 -19.95
N ILE A 149 -15.04 2.06 -18.79
CA ILE A 149 -14.85 1.32 -17.55
C ILE A 149 -16.17 1.03 -16.88
N THR A 150 -16.37 -0.22 -16.47
CA THR A 150 -17.57 -0.68 -15.78
C THR A 150 -17.27 -0.95 -14.32
N LEU A 151 -18.01 -0.30 -13.44
CA LEU A 151 -17.91 -0.37 -11.99
C LEU A 151 -19.13 -1.07 -11.40
N GLU A 152 -18.91 -1.83 -10.32
CA GLU A 152 -19.94 -2.44 -9.49
C GLU A 152 -19.80 -1.93 -8.04
N PHE A 153 -20.89 -1.45 -7.47
CA PHE A 153 -20.94 -0.94 -6.10
C PHE A 153 -21.43 -2.02 -5.12
N ALA A 154 -21.33 -1.75 -3.81
CA ALA A 154 -21.60 -2.74 -2.76
C ALA A 154 -23.07 -3.23 -2.67
N ASP A 155 -24.00 -2.56 -3.34
CA ASP A 155 -25.41 -2.95 -3.52
C ASP A 155 -25.67 -3.69 -4.85
N ALA A 156 -24.61 -4.05 -5.57
CA ALA A 156 -24.61 -4.56 -6.94
C ALA A 156 -25.18 -3.61 -8.01
N SER A 157 -25.36 -2.32 -7.69
CA SER A 157 -25.58 -1.30 -8.72
C SER A 157 -24.35 -1.20 -9.62
N ARG A 158 -24.57 -0.89 -10.90
CA ARG A 158 -23.52 -0.83 -11.92
C ARG A 158 -23.52 0.52 -12.63
N LEU A 159 -22.33 1.07 -12.82
CA LEU A 159 -22.08 2.25 -13.65
C LEU A 159 -21.08 1.89 -14.74
N GLN A 160 -21.39 2.22 -15.98
CA GLN A 160 -20.46 2.20 -17.10
C GLN A 160 -20.12 3.64 -17.46
N LEU A 161 -18.84 4.01 -17.31
CA LEU A 161 -18.30 5.29 -17.71
C LEU A 161 -17.78 5.17 -19.13
N ARG A 162 -18.26 6.03 -20.03
CA ARG A 162 -17.94 5.99 -21.47
C ARG A 162 -16.67 6.77 -21.80
N GLU A 163 -16.32 6.84 -23.07
CA GLU A 163 -15.20 7.59 -23.62
C GLU A 163 -15.22 9.08 -23.20
N TYR A 164 -14.06 9.73 -23.17
CA TYR A 164 -13.87 11.16 -22.84
C TYR A 164 -14.55 11.65 -21.54
N SER A 165 -14.67 10.78 -20.55
CA SER A 165 -15.44 11.03 -19.33
C SER A 165 -14.54 11.12 -18.10
N ARG A 166 -14.95 11.92 -17.11
CA ARG A 166 -14.26 12.07 -15.83
C ARG A 166 -15.24 11.93 -14.66
N LEU A 167 -14.98 10.97 -13.79
CA LEU A 167 -15.85 10.61 -12.65
C LEU A 167 -15.05 10.66 -11.35
N ARG A 168 -15.60 11.27 -10.30
CA ARG A 168 -15.04 11.23 -8.94
C ARG A 168 -15.95 10.44 -8.00
N LEU A 169 -15.33 9.63 -7.13
CA LEU A 169 -16.02 8.78 -6.17
C LEU A 169 -16.20 9.51 -4.82
N ASP A 170 -17.10 10.49 -4.78
CA ASP A 170 -17.28 11.41 -3.65
C ASP A 170 -17.67 10.73 -2.33
N GLN A 171 -18.51 9.69 -2.36
CA GLN A 171 -18.88 8.90 -1.18
C GLN A 171 -19.17 7.45 -1.55
N LEU A 172 -18.49 6.51 -0.88
CA LEU A 172 -18.67 5.07 -1.06
C LEU A 172 -18.74 4.37 0.31
N SER A 173 -19.95 4.16 0.82
CA SER A 173 -20.15 3.68 2.20
C SER A 173 -21.30 2.69 2.36
N ARG A 174 -21.16 1.76 3.31
CA ARG A 174 -22.20 0.78 3.69
C ARG A 174 -22.50 0.86 5.18
N TYR A 175 -23.75 0.60 5.55
CA TYR A 175 -24.17 0.53 6.94
C TYR A 175 -23.97 -0.89 7.48
N GLY A 176 -22.74 -1.23 7.84
CA GLY A 176 -22.35 -2.53 8.40
C GLY A 176 -22.85 -3.70 7.55
N ARG A 177 -23.58 -4.63 8.17
CA ARG A 177 -24.16 -5.81 7.51
C ARG A 177 -25.63 -5.65 7.09
N THR A 178 -26.19 -4.44 7.16
CA THR A 178 -27.63 -4.20 6.91
C THR A 178 -28.04 -4.37 5.43
N GLY A 179 -27.08 -4.24 4.51
CA GLY A 179 -27.34 -4.17 3.07
C GLY A 179 -27.72 -2.78 2.56
N MET A 180 -27.79 -1.76 3.43
CA MET A 180 -27.93 -0.36 3.01
C MET A 180 -26.57 0.21 2.59
N VAL A 181 -26.56 0.89 1.44
CA VAL A 181 -25.36 1.48 0.82
C VAL A 181 -25.69 2.93 0.42
N ASP A 182 -24.75 3.84 0.69
CA ASP A 182 -24.80 5.25 0.31
C ASP A 182 -23.65 5.51 -0.67
N THR A 183 -24.02 5.71 -1.93
CA THR A 183 -23.15 5.91 -3.09
C THR A 183 -23.42 7.29 -3.69
N ARG A 184 -22.40 8.16 -3.65
CA ARG A 184 -22.43 9.49 -4.25
C ARG A 184 -21.24 9.64 -5.21
N LEU A 185 -21.55 10.04 -6.43
CA LEU A 185 -20.62 10.07 -7.55
C LEU A 185 -20.69 11.45 -8.21
N ARG A 186 -19.57 11.99 -8.69
CA ARG A 186 -19.53 13.28 -9.39
C ARG A 186 -19.02 13.10 -10.81
N LEU A 187 -19.93 13.18 -11.79
CA LEU A 187 -19.59 13.10 -13.22
C LEU A 187 -19.20 14.49 -13.71
N GLN A 188 -17.90 14.78 -13.74
CA GLN A 188 -17.37 16.10 -14.08
C GLN A 188 -17.42 16.39 -15.59
N GLN A 189 -17.27 15.35 -16.41
CA GLN A 189 -17.26 15.44 -17.87
C GLN A 189 -17.73 14.11 -18.49
N GLY A 190 -18.31 14.17 -19.69
CA GLY A 190 -18.67 12.99 -20.49
C GLY A 190 -19.98 12.32 -20.08
N ARG A 191 -20.09 11.00 -20.24
CA ARG A 191 -21.35 10.24 -20.12
C ARG A 191 -21.20 8.99 -19.26
N ALA A 192 -22.24 8.69 -18.47
CA ALA A 192 -22.34 7.48 -17.67
C ALA A 192 -23.70 6.78 -17.87
N SER A 193 -23.66 5.47 -18.10
CA SER A 193 -24.83 4.58 -18.16
C SER A 193 -24.96 3.84 -16.83
N ASN A 194 -26.16 3.83 -16.24
CA ASN A 194 -26.37 3.37 -14.86
C ASN A 194 -27.52 2.36 -14.76
N ARG A 195 -27.26 1.22 -14.11
CA ARG A 195 -28.27 0.26 -13.66
C ARG A 195 -28.22 0.18 -12.14
N VAL A 196 -29.20 0.78 -11.48
CA VAL A 196 -29.22 0.91 -10.02
C VAL A 196 -30.15 -0.11 -9.40
N THR A 197 -29.63 -0.93 -8.49
CA THR A 197 -30.39 -1.93 -7.74
C THR A 197 -31.45 -1.27 -6.85
N PRO A 198 -32.63 -1.89 -6.65
CA PRO A 198 -33.62 -1.39 -5.69
C PRO A 198 -33.06 -1.25 -4.27
N ALA A 199 -33.22 -0.06 -3.70
CA ALA A 199 -32.72 0.35 -2.38
C ALA A 199 -33.17 -0.58 -1.23
N ARG A 200 -32.22 -1.17 -0.50
CA ARG A 200 -32.47 -2.10 0.62
C ARG A 200 -32.61 -1.40 1.98
N GLY A 201 -33.50 -0.41 2.06
CA GLY A 201 -33.84 0.27 3.32
C GLY A 201 -33.67 1.78 3.30
N PRO A 202 -34.08 2.48 4.38
CA PRO A 202 -34.25 3.93 4.41
C PRO A 202 -32.96 4.75 4.20
N ALA A 203 -31.80 4.23 4.62
CA ALA A 203 -30.52 4.91 4.46
C ALA A 203 -29.87 4.72 3.08
N SER A 204 -30.44 3.86 2.21
CA SER A 204 -29.82 3.56 0.92
C SER A 204 -30.00 4.70 -0.07
N ARG A 205 -28.91 5.16 -0.67
CA ARG A 205 -28.88 6.30 -1.60
C ARG A 205 -27.96 6.00 -2.77
N TYR A 206 -28.40 6.39 -3.96
CA TYR A 206 -27.59 6.43 -5.16
C TYR A 206 -27.79 7.81 -5.81
N ILE A 207 -26.73 8.59 -5.87
CA ILE A 207 -26.76 9.99 -6.32
C ILE A 207 -25.60 10.23 -7.29
N ILE A 208 -25.91 10.80 -8.45
CA ILE A 208 -24.91 11.30 -9.40
C ILE A 208 -25.07 12.81 -9.50
N ASP A 209 -24.01 13.54 -9.15
CA ASP A 209 -23.90 14.98 -9.34
C ASP A 209 -23.15 15.25 -10.66
N ALA A 210 -23.83 15.88 -11.62
CA ALA A 210 -23.21 16.46 -12.81
C ALA A 210 -23.29 17.99 -12.74
N PRO A 211 -22.42 18.75 -13.45
CA PRO A 211 -22.40 20.22 -13.44
C PRO A 211 -23.75 20.87 -13.72
N THR A 212 -24.59 20.20 -14.52
CA THR A 212 -25.86 20.69 -15.04
C THR A 212 -27.08 20.19 -14.25
N ALA A 213 -26.97 19.05 -13.54
CA ALA A 213 -28.00 18.54 -12.63
C ALA A 213 -27.49 17.42 -11.70
N THR A 214 -28.09 17.32 -10.51
CA THR A 214 -28.05 16.13 -9.64
C THR A 214 -29.17 15.16 -10.03
N SER A 215 -28.84 13.89 -10.21
CA SER A 215 -29.79 12.78 -10.39
C SER A 215 -29.83 11.90 -9.13
N SER A 216 -31.01 11.74 -8.52
CA SER A 216 -31.23 10.81 -7.41
C SER A 216 -32.27 9.76 -7.78
N VAL A 217 -31.95 8.49 -7.50
CA VAL A 217 -32.63 7.34 -8.13
C VAL A 217 -32.74 6.11 -7.21
N ARG A 218 -33.65 5.20 -7.56
CA ARG A 218 -33.86 3.90 -6.89
C ARG A 218 -34.43 2.88 -7.88
N GLY A 219 -33.75 1.75 -8.11
CA GLY A 219 -34.30 0.67 -8.94
C GLY A 219 -34.57 1.09 -10.39
N THR A 220 -33.58 1.71 -11.04
CA THR A 220 -33.71 2.44 -12.31
C THR A 220 -32.60 2.11 -13.28
N VAL A 221 -32.90 2.17 -14.58
CA VAL A 221 -31.91 2.22 -15.65
C VAL A 221 -31.98 3.59 -16.32
N PHE A 222 -30.86 4.30 -16.32
CA PHE A 222 -30.79 5.67 -16.83
C PHE A 222 -29.38 6.03 -17.29
N ARG A 223 -29.30 7.02 -18.17
CA ARG A 223 -28.05 7.60 -18.69
C ARG A 223 -27.96 9.05 -18.25
N VAL A 224 -26.74 9.54 -18.03
CA VAL A 224 -26.45 10.93 -17.67
C VAL A 224 -25.26 11.41 -18.50
N SER A 225 -25.40 12.58 -19.13
CA SER A 225 -24.28 13.34 -19.69
C SER A 225 -24.04 14.61 -18.86
N ALA A 226 -22.78 14.95 -18.63
CA ALA A 226 -22.41 16.17 -17.89
C ALA A 226 -22.80 17.46 -18.64
N GLY A 227 -22.84 17.39 -19.97
CA GLY A 227 -22.78 18.53 -20.87
C GLY A 227 -21.34 18.94 -21.17
N ASP A 228 -21.16 19.68 -22.26
CA ASP A 228 -19.92 20.37 -22.63
C ASP A 228 -20.26 21.76 -23.22
N ASP A 229 -19.27 22.50 -23.71
CA ASP A 229 -19.48 23.85 -24.26
C ASP A 229 -20.35 23.86 -25.54
N ALA A 230 -20.61 22.70 -26.16
CA ALA A 230 -21.43 22.56 -27.37
C ALA A 230 -22.80 21.91 -27.11
N HIS A 231 -22.93 21.04 -26.09
CA HIS A 231 -24.14 20.27 -25.80
C HIS A 231 -24.58 20.40 -24.35
N ALA A 232 -25.88 20.65 -24.15
CA ALA A 232 -26.52 20.64 -22.84
C ALA A 232 -26.36 19.27 -22.14
N GLY A 233 -26.20 19.28 -20.83
CA GLY A 233 -26.24 18.04 -20.04
C GLY A 233 -27.64 17.43 -20.07
N ALA A 234 -27.73 16.11 -20.11
CA ALA A 234 -28.98 15.39 -20.26
C ALA A 234 -29.08 14.20 -19.29
N THR A 235 -30.31 13.82 -18.96
CA THR A 235 -30.61 12.60 -18.20
C THR A 235 -31.74 11.85 -18.88
N GLU A 236 -31.43 10.69 -19.46
CA GLU A 236 -32.38 9.83 -20.17
C GLU A 236 -32.79 8.64 -19.29
N VAL A 237 -34.08 8.41 -19.11
CA VAL A 237 -34.60 7.31 -18.27
C VAL A 237 -35.16 6.19 -19.15
N LEU A 238 -34.57 5.00 -19.01
CA LEU A 238 -35.00 3.79 -19.72
C LEU A 238 -35.95 2.96 -18.86
N GLU A 239 -35.66 2.80 -17.57
CA GLU A 239 -36.48 2.05 -16.60
C GLU A 239 -36.57 2.80 -15.26
N GLY A 240 -37.72 2.71 -14.58
CA GLY A 240 -37.95 3.34 -13.27
C GLY A 240 -38.29 4.84 -13.37
N LYS A 241 -37.92 5.66 -12.38
CA LYS A 241 -38.07 7.12 -12.42
C LYS A 241 -36.87 7.80 -11.79
N VAL A 242 -36.41 8.90 -12.39
CA VAL A 242 -35.24 9.66 -11.92
C VAL A 242 -35.66 11.06 -11.51
N GLN A 243 -35.27 11.48 -10.31
CA GLN A 243 -35.44 12.88 -9.90
C GLN A 243 -34.19 13.66 -10.29
N VAL A 244 -34.35 14.55 -11.26
CA VAL A 244 -33.31 15.44 -11.79
C VAL A 244 -33.52 16.81 -11.16
N GLY A 245 -32.49 17.43 -10.59
CA GLY A 245 -32.64 18.73 -9.98
C GLY A 245 -31.34 19.50 -9.78
N ASN A 246 -31.48 20.80 -9.60
CA ASN A 246 -30.41 21.70 -9.19
C ASN A 246 -30.99 22.79 -8.27
N LEU A 247 -30.20 23.80 -7.93
CA LEU A 247 -30.62 24.89 -7.03
C LEU A 247 -31.83 25.70 -7.55
N HIS A 248 -32.14 25.62 -8.85
CA HIS A 248 -33.19 26.39 -9.51
C HIS A 248 -34.48 25.60 -9.76
N GLY A 249 -34.49 24.27 -9.53
CA GLY A 249 -35.70 23.46 -9.68
C GLY A 249 -35.46 21.95 -9.66
N GLN A 250 -36.54 21.20 -9.58
CA GLN A 250 -36.54 19.73 -9.64
C GLN A 250 -37.61 19.24 -10.63
N ARG A 251 -37.31 18.18 -11.37
CA ARG A 251 -38.24 17.44 -12.22
C ARG A 251 -38.11 15.94 -12.01
N LEU A 252 -39.22 15.23 -12.18
CA LEU A 252 -39.25 13.78 -12.21
C LEU A 252 -39.32 13.32 -13.68
N VAL A 253 -38.36 12.52 -14.11
CA VAL A 253 -38.27 11.97 -15.47
C VAL A 253 -38.73 10.52 -15.45
N HIS A 254 -39.63 10.16 -16.36
CA HIS A 254 -40.26 8.84 -16.46
C HIS A 254 -39.61 7.99 -17.58
N PRO A 255 -39.87 6.67 -17.66
CA PRO A 255 -39.31 5.82 -18.72
C PRO A 255 -39.67 6.34 -20.11
N GLY A 256 -38.71 6.28 -21.03
CA GLY A 256 -38.88 6.80 -22.39
C GLY A 256 -38.84 8.32 -22.48
N GLN A 257 -38.34 9.02 -21.45
CA GLN A 257 -38.17 10.48 -21.44
C GLN A 257 -36.73 10.90 -21.13
N ALA A 258 -36.39 12.12 -21.57
CA ALA A 258 -35.20 12.85 -21.16
C ALA A 258 -35.57 14.17 -20.45
N SER A 259 -34.67 14.65 -19.60
CA SER A 259 -34.61 16.06 -19.19
C SER A 259 -33.23 16.58 -19.55
N ARG A 260 -33.17 17.80 -20.08
CA ARG A 260 -31.91 18.50 -20.37
C ARG A 260 -31.70 19.67 -19.41
N SER A 261 -30.46 20.14 -19.34
CA SER A 261 -30.04 21.29 -18.55
C SER A 261 -28.95 22.04 -19.34
N ALA A 262 -29.32 23.20 -19.88
CA ALA A 262 -28.45 24.03 -20.71
C ALA A 262 -27.24 24.64 -19.96
N GLY A 263 -27.28 24.67 -18.63
CA GLY A 263 -26.17 25.09 -17.78
C GLY A 263 -26.48 24.94 -16.29
N SER A 264 -25.45 25.07 -15.45
CA SER A 264 -25.54 24.92 -13.98
C SER A 264 -26.51 25.92 -13.32
N GLY A 265 -26.64 27.13 -13.89
CA GLY A 265 -27.51 28.20 -13.40
C GLY A 265 -28.95 28.20 -13.95
N THR A 266 -29.35 27.18 -14.72
CA THR A 266 -30.70 27.08 -15.32
C THR A 266 -31.47 25.90 -14.75
N ALA A 267 -32.76 26.08 -14.42
CA ALA A 267 -33.61 24.97 -13.97
C ALA A 267 -33.76 23.91 -15.08
N PRO A 268 -33.92 22.60 -14.74
CA PRO A 268 -34.06 21.55 -15.75
C PRO A 268 -35.22 21.82 -16.72
N GLU A 269 -34.97 21.59 -18.01
CA GLU A 269 -35.91 21.82 -19.11
C GLU A 269 -37.17 20.93 -18.99
N ALA A 270 -38.21 21.25 -19.76
CA ALA A 270 -39.37 20.36 -19.86
C ALA A 270 -38.96 18.99 -20.40
N VAL A 271 -39.55 17.92 -19.85
CA VAL A 271 -39.22 16.55 -20.29
C VAL A 271 -39.66 16.32 -21.74
N SER A 272 -38.76 15.77 -22.55
CA SER A 272 -39.01 15.34 -23.92
C SER A 272 -39.13 13.82 -23.99
N GLY A 273 -39.80 13.30 -25.03
CA GLY A 273 -39.79 11.87 -25.32
C GLY A 273 -38.50 11.45 -26.02
N LEU A 274 -37.98 10.26 -25.71
CA LEU A 274 -36.85 9.67 -26.41
C LEU A 274 -37.24 9.25 -27.83
N LEU A 275 -36.30 9.32 -28.78
CA LEU A 275 -36.48 8.77 -30.13
C LEU A 275 -36.80 7.26 -30.07
N PRO A 276 -37.64 6.73 -30.98
CA PRO A 276 -37.98 5.32 -31.01
C PRO A 276 -36.78 4.45 -31.41
N ALA A 277 -36.81 3.20 -30.96
CA ALA A 277 -35.80 2.20 -31.29
C ALA A 277 -35.73 1.94 -32.82
N PRO A 278 -34.55 2.01 -33.46
CA PRO A 278 -34.39 1.71 -34.89
C PRO A 278 -34.79 0.27 -35.22
N ARG A 279 -35.32 0.03 -36.44
CA ARG A 279 -35.70 -1.32 -36.86
C ARG A 279 -34.61 -1.95 -37.70
N LEU A 280 -34.11 -3.11 -37.27
CA LEU A 280 -33.10 -3.88 -38.00
C LEU A 280 -33.69 -4.50 -39.27
N ARG A 281 -32.94 -4.42 -40.36
CA ARG A 281 -33.28 -5.00 -41.68
C ARG A 281 -32.76 -6.43 -41.74
N ALA A 282 -33.65 -7.40 -41.55
CA ALA A 282 -33.32 -8.83 -41.44
C ALA A 282 -32.72 -9.45 -42.72
N ASP A 283 -32.96 -8.85 -43.88
CA ASP A 283 -32.40 -9.24 -45.19
C ASP A 283 -30.93 -8.82 -45.36
N ALA A 284 -30.52 -7.74 -44.71
CA ALA A 284 -29.19 -7.14 -44.82
C ALA A 284 -28.33 -7.25 -43.54
N THR A 285 -28.88 -7.78 -42.44
CA THR A 285 -28.18 -7.97 -41.15
C THR A 285 -27.66 -9.40 -41.01
N ARG A 286 -26.38 -9.56 -40.68
CA ARG A 286 -25.68 -10.85 -40.51
C ARG A 286 -24.77 -10.79 -39.29
N LEU A 287 -25.20 -11.42 -38.19
CA LEU A 287 -24.52 -11.36 -36.89
C LEU A 287 -23.70 -12.62 -36.53
N GLY A 288 -24.00 -13.78 -37.12
CA GLY A 288 -23.44 -15.08 -36.70
C GLY A 288 -21.99 -15.37 -37.10
N ALA A 289 -21.35 -14.50 -37.89
CA ALA A 289 -19.97 -14.64 -38.35
C ALA A 289 -19.32 -13.26 -38.53
N LEU A 290 -17.99 -13.20 -38.45
CA LEU A 290 -17.22 -11.98 -38.72
C LEU A 290 -16.77 -11.93 -40.20
N PRO A 291 -16.77 -10.76 -40.84
CA PRO A 291 -17.23 -9.47 -40.32
C PRO A 291 -18.76 -9.41 -40.20
N ALA A 292 -19.25 -8.99 -39.04
CA ALA A 292 -20.69 -8.89 -38.80
C ALA A 292 -21.24 -7.66 -39.53
N GLN A 293 -22.35 -7.83 -40.25
CA GLN A 293 -22.97 -6.79 -41.06
C GLN A 293 -24.28 -6.35 -40.40
N LEU A 294 -24.47 -5.04 -40.28
CA LEU A 294 -25.64 -4.44 -39.67
C LEU A 294 -26.32 -3.51 -40.66
N ALA A 295 -27.65 -3.53 -40.71
CA ALA A 295 -28.45 -2.62 -41.51
C ALA A 295 -29.78 -2.33 -40.80
N TRP A 296 -30.25 -1.09 -40.85
CA TRP A 296 -31.52 -0.70 -40.22
C TRP A 296 -32.33 0.29 -41.08
N GLU A 297 -33.56 0.56 -40.66
CA GLU A 297 -34.42 1.61 -41.19
C GLU A 297 -34.05 2.97 -40.56
N PRO A 298 -34.06 4.07 -41.33
CA PRO A 298 -33.84 5.41 -40.78
C PRO A 298 -34.98 5.82 -39.81
N VAL A 299 -34.62 6.61 -38.81
CA VAL A 299 -35.51 7.11 -37.75
C VAL A 299 -35.66 8.62 -37.90
N THR A 300 -36.90 9.10 -38.01
CA THR A 300 -37.18 10.53 -38.17
C THR A 300 -36.72 11.30 -36.92
N GLY A 301 -35.89 12.33 -37.11
CA GLY A 301 -35.32 13.13 -36.03
C GLY A 301 -33.98 12.62 -35.48
N ALA A 302 -33.47 11.49 -35.99
CA ALA A 302 -32.09 11.07 -35.74
C ALA A 302 -31.10 11.94 -36.52
N ASP A 303 -30.03 12.35 -35.85
CA ASP A 303 -28.84 12.98 -36.43
C ASP A 303 -27.81 11.90 -36.80
N HIS A 304 -27.57 10.96 -35.88
CA HIS A 304 -26.73 9.78 -36.08
C HIS A 304 -27.25 8.58 -35.26
N TYR A 305 -26.57 7.44 -35.40
CA TYR A 305 -26.85 6.20 -34.70
C TYR A 305 -25.66 5.76 -33.87
N ARG A 306 -25.92 5.37 -32.61
CA ARG A 306 -24.96 4.69 -31.75
C ARG A 306 -25.19 3.20 -31.83
N VAL A 307 -24.15 2.45 -32.19
CA VAL A 307 -24.12 0.99 -32.25
C VAL A 307 -23.17 0.48 -31.18
N GLU A 308 -23.66 -0.40 -30.31
CA GLU A 308 -22.87 -1.02 -29.26
C GLU A 308 -23.08 -2.54 -29.26
N VAL A 309 -22.02 -3.29 -28.97
CA VAL A 309 -22.12 -4.74 -28.70
C VAL A 309 -21.63 -4.98 -27.29
N VAL A 310 -22.46 -5.65 -26.50
CA VAL A 310 -22.25 -5.91 -25.07
C VAL A 310 -22.38 -7.41 -24.79
N GLN A 311 -21.90 -7.86 -23.63
CA GLN A 311 -22.07 -9.26 -23.23
C GLN A 311 -23.56 -9.51 -22.88
N ALA A 312 -24.22 -10.50 -23.49
CA ALA A 312 -25.68 -10.69 -23.32
C ALA A 312 -26.10 -10.91 -21.86
N ALA A 313 -25.27 -11.63 -21.08
CA ALA A 313 -25.49 -11.91 -19.67
C ALA A 313 -25.14 -10.74 -18.73
N THR A 314 -24.43 -9.71 -19.21
CA THR A 314 -24.07 -8.51 -18.43
C THR A 314 -23.89 -7.33 -19.42
N PRO A 315 -25.01 -6.66 -19.79
CA PRO A 315 -25.01 -5.59 -20.78
C PRO A 315 -24.15 -4.38 -20.43
N GLU A 316 -23.71 -4.26 -19.18
CA GLU A 316 -22.81 -3.20 -18.73
C GLU A 316 -21.34 -3.44 -19.15
N ILE A 317 -20.99 -4.62 -19.69
CA ILE A 317 -19.65 -4.89 -20.27
C ILE A 317 -19.71 -4.60 -21.78
N LEU A 318 -19.11 -3.46 -22.16
CA LEU A 318 -19.00 -2.98 -23.53
C LEU A 318 -17.83 -3.66 -24.26
N LEU A 319 -18.11 -4.25 -25.42
CA LEU A 319 -17.15 -5.00 -26.23
C LEU A 319 -16.80 -4.24 -27.50
N PHE A 320 -17.80 -3.66 -28.16
CA PHE A 320 -17.66 -2.79 -29.32
C PHE A 320 -18.58 -1.58 -29.19
N ALA A 321 -18.18 -0.46 -29.77
CA ALA A 321 -18.98 0.74 -29.89
C ALA A 321 -18.56 1.55 -31.12
N ALA A 322 -19.51 2.15 -31.82
CA ALA A 322 -19.29 3.11 -32.89
C ALA A 322 -20.49 4.04 -33.05
N ASP A 323 -20.24 5.26 -33.53
CA ASP A 323 -21.26 6.19 -34.01
C ASP A 323 -21.19 6.30 -35.53
N THR A 324 -22.34 6.36 -36.19
CA THR A 324 -22.43 6.50 -37.65
C THR A 324 -23.69 7.27 -38.07
N ALA A 325 -23.57 8.12 -39.09
CA ALA A 325 -24.71 8.74 -39.75
C ALA A 325 -25.42 7.80 -40.73
N ASP A 326 -24.74 6.73 -41.17
CA ASP A 326 -25.26 5.74 -42.12
C ASP A 326 -26.24 4.76 -41.44
N THR A 327 -27.19 4.23 -42.22
CA THR A 327 -28.14 3.19 -41.75
C THR A 327 -27.58 1.77 -41.87
N GLY A 328 -26.29 1.60 -41.57
CA GLY A 328 -25.58 0.33 -41.62
C GLY A 328 -24.13 0.43 -41.13
N LEU A 329 -23.56 -0.70 -40.71
CA LEU A 329 -22.20 -0.79 -40.17
C LEU A 329 -21.61 -2.19 -40.40
N VAL A 330 -20.29 -2.28 -40.55
CA VAL A 330 -19.56 -3.55 -40.61
C VAL A 330 -18.59 -3.65 -39.43
N ILE A 331 -18.70 -4.72 -38.64
CA ILE A 331 -17.86 -4.96 -37.46
C ILE A 331 -16.88 -6.09 -37.78
N GLY A 332 -15.59 -5.76 -37.91
CA GLY A 332 -14.54 -6.72 -38.24
C GLY A 332 -14.15 -7.66 -37.10
N GLU A 333 -14.22 -7.20 -35.85
CA GLU A 333 -13.75 -7.94 -34.68
C GLU A 333 -14.73 -7.87 -33.49
N LEU A 334 -15.06 -9.04 -32.92
CA LEU A 334 -15.79 -9.22 -31.67
C LEU A 334 -15.26 -10.45 -30.93
N PRO A 335 -15.33 -10.54 -29.59
CA PRO A 335 -15.03 -11.78 -28.87
C PRO A 335 -16.16 -12.81 -29.05
N PRO A 336 -15.87 -14.12 -29.00
CA PRO A 336 -16.91 -15.14 -29.15
C PRO A 336 -17.84 -15.24 -27.94
N GLY A 337 -18.99 -15.90 -28.12
CA GLY A 337 -19.96 -16.17 -27.07
C GLY A 337 -21.34 -15.53 -27.33
N ALA A 338 -22.17 -15.47 -26.28
CA ALA A 338 -23.48 -14.84 -26.32
C ALA A 338 -23.36 -13.32 -26.15
N LEU A 339 -23.62 -12.61 -27.24
CA LEU A 339 -23.52 -11.16 -27.37
C LEU A 339 -24.91 -10.53 -27.55
N ARG A 340 -25.03 -9.27 -27.16
CA ARG A 340 -26.21 -8.44 -27.40
C ARG A 340 -25.81 -7.22 -28.20
N LEU A 341 -26.43 -7.04 -29.36
CA LEU A 341 -26.41 -5.77 -30.08
C LEU A 341 -27.33 -4.78 -29.35
N LEU A 342 -26.90 -3.53 -29.24
CA LEU A 342 -27.71 -2.38 -28.82
C LEU A 342 -27.56 -1.29 -29.88
N LEU A 343 -28.63 -1.01 -30.61
CA LEU A 343 -28.70 0.02 -31.65
C LEU A 343 -29.68 1.11 -31.24
N ARG A 344 -29.28 2.37 -31.27
CA ARG A 344 -30.13 3.50 -30.85
C ARG A 344 -29.91 4.73 -31.75
N ALA A 345 -30.98 5.46 -32.00
CA ALA A 345 -30.91 6.77 -32.65
C ALA A 345 -30.46 7.84 -31.65
N VAL A 346 -29.73 8.86 -32.10
CA VAL A 346 -29.33 10.03 -31.31
C VAL A 346 -29.90 11.28 -31.99
N ASP A 347 -30.51 12.18 -31.23
CA ASP A 347 -31.00 13.44 -31.78
C ASP A 347 -29.88 14.48 -31.99
N ALA A 348 -30.18 15.55 -32.74
CA ALA A 348 -29.25 16.65 -33.01
C ALA A 348 -28.92 17.51 -31.77
N GLN A 349 -29.26 17.05 -30.56
CA GLN A 349 -28.87 17.65 -29.28
C GLN A 349 -28.22 16.62 -28.33
N GLY A 350 -27.81 15.45 -28.85
CA GLY A 350 -27.05 14.43 -28.11
C GLY A 350 -27.88 13.53 -27.19
N VAL A 351 -29.21 13.65 -27.21
CA VAL A 351 -30.11 12.79 -26.43
C VAL A 351 -30.24 11.45 -27.15
N GLU A 352 -29.92 10.37 -26.44
CA GLU A 352 -30.00 9.02 -27.00
C GLU A 352 -31.41 8.44 -26.86
N GLY A 353 -31.94 7.91 -27.95
CA GLY A 353 -33.23 7.23 -28.04
C GLY A 353 -33.31 5.92 -27.26
N LEU A 354 -34.40 5.20 -27.50
CA LEU A 354 -34.62 3.84 -27.03
C LEU A 354 -33.75 2.84 -27.81
N ASP A 355 -33.40 1.73 -27.15
CA ASP A 355 -32.53 0.72 -27.70
C ASP A 355 -33.32 -0.35 -28.46
N ALA A 356 -32.91 -0.63 -29.69
CA ALA A 356 -33.20 -1.89 -30.36
C ALA A 356 -32.14 -2.91 -29.92
N SER A 357 -32.58 -4.06 -29.42
CA SER A 357 -31.67 -5.10 -28.93
C SER A 357 -31.89 -6.43 -29.64
N GLU A 358 -30.80 -7.04 -30.11
CA GLU A 358 -30.81 -8.39 -30.70
C GLU A 358 -29.70 -9.24 -30.06
N ASP A 359 -30.06 -10.42 -29.54
CA ASP A 359 -29.11 -11.38 -28.99
C ASP A 359 -28.63 -12.33 -30.08
N PHE A 360 -27.31 -12.49 -30.17
CA PHE A 360 -26.68 -13.39 -31.14
C PHE A 360 -25.52 -14.16 -30.50
N VAL A 361 -25.18 -15.30 -31.10
CA VAL A 361 -24.04 -16.11 -30.67
C VAL A 361 -22.98 -16.08 -31.75
N LEU A 362 -21.80 -15.55 -31.41
CA LEU A 362 -20.62 -15.65 -32.26
C LEU A 362 -19.88 -16.95 -31.90
N SER A 363 -19.86 -17.91 -32.84
CA SER A 363 -19.25 -19.22 -32.63
C SER A 363 -17.73 -19.17 -32.65
N ASP A 364 -17.10 -19.99 -31.80
CA ASP A 364 -15.66 -20.28 -31.75
C ASP A 364 -15.38 -21.77 -31.98
N GLN A 365 -16.23 -22.43 -32.76
CA GLN A 365 -16.16 -23.86 -33.07
C GLN A 365 -16.02 -24.07 -34.59
N PRO A 366 -15.00 -24.81 -35.07
CA PRO A 366 -13.85 -25.30 -34.30
C PRO A 366 -12.94 -24.14 -33.85
N PRO A 367 -12.31 -24.22 -32.66
CA PRO A 367 -11.51 -23.13 -32.13
C PRO A 367 -10.26 -22.85 -32.97
N PRO A 368 -9.74 -21.61 -32.99
CA PRO A 368 -8.51 -21.28 -33.69
C PRO A 368 -7.33 -22.13 -33.16
N PRO A 369 -6.43 -22.62 -34.02
CA PRO A 369 -5.22 -23.31 -33.57
C PRO A 369 -4.32 -22.40 -32.73
N LEU A 370 -3.74 -22.93 -31.65
CA LEU A 370 -2.70 -22.22 -30.90
C LEU A 370 -1.46 -22.14 -31.78
N THR A 371 -0.99 -20.92 -32.09
CA THR A 371 0.27 -20.75 -32.80
C THR A 371 1.45 -21.20 -31.92
N ILE A 372 2.38 -21.94 -32.53
CA ILE A 372 3.63 -22.37 -31.92
C ILE A 372 4.81 -21.56 -32.51
N SER A 373 4.83 -21.34 -33.84
CA SER A 373 5.88 -20.57 -34.51
C SER A 373 5.43 -20.10 -35.90
N PRO A 374 5.88 -18.94 -36.43
CA PRO A 374 6.65 -17.88 -35.76
C PRO A 374 5.83 -17.08 -34.73
N LEU A 375 6.48 -16.59 -33.67
CA LEU A 375 5.84 -15.79 -32.62
C LEU A 375 5.63 -14.33 -33.05
N GLN A 376 4.81 -13.59 -32.29
CA GLN A 376 4.51 -12.17 -32.53
C GLN A 376 5.78 -11.32 -32.64
N GLY A 377 5.98 -10.70 -33.80
CA GLY A 377 7.14 -9.83 -34.09
C GLY A 377 8.45 -10.59 -34.26
N GLN A 378 8.44 -11.92 -34.41
CA GLN A 378 9.66 -12.70 -34.56
C GLN A 378 10.40 -12.31 -35.84
N VAL A 379 11.69 -12.03 -35.70
CA VAL A 379 12.62 -11.90 -36.82
C VAL A 379 13.10 -13.30 -37.20
N VAL A 380 12.86 -13.70 -38.46
CA VAL A 380 13.27 -14.98 -39.01
C VAL A 380 14.28 -14.74 -40.13
N ASN A 381 15.49 -15.26 -39.97
CA ASN A 381 16.48 -15.30 -41.05
C ASN A 381 16.27 -16.56 -41.88
N SER A 382 15.28 -16.51 -42.76
CA SER A 382 14.96 -17.53 -43.76
C SER A 382 14.00 -16.94 -44.80
N ASP A 383 14.23 -17.24 -46.08
CA ASP A 383 13.31 -16.92 -47.18
C ASP A 383 12.05 -17.82 -47.19
N ARG A 384 12.06 -18.91 -46.42
CA ARG A 384 11.00 -19.93 -46.36
C ARG A 384 10.60 -20.25 -44.91
N PRO A 385 9.97 -19.31 -44.19
CA PRO A 385 9.51 -19.53 -42.82
C PRO A 385 8.58 -20.75 -42.73
N ARG A 386 8.79 -21.58 -41.69
CA ARG A 386 7.89 -22.67 -41.31
C ARG A 386 6.88 -22.17 -40.29
N PHE A 387 5.60 -22.33 -40.60
CA PHE A 387 4.50 -22.05 -39.72
C PHE A 387 4.09 -23.34 -39.00
N HIS A 388 3.86 -23.28 -37.69
CA HIS A 388 3.47 -24.41 -36.86
C HIS A 388 2.45 -23.99 -35.80
N TRP A 389 1.47 -24.86 -35.56
CA TRP A 389 0.35 -24.63 -34.63
C TRP A 389 -0.17 -25.95 -34.03
N SER A 390 -0.95 -25.87 -32.97
CA SER A 390 -1.55 -27.05 -32.32
C SER A 390 -2.69 -27.66 -33.15
N GLN A 391 -2.91 -28.97 -33.08
CA GLN A 391 -4.15 -29.58 -33.59
C GLN A 391 -5.36 -29.03 -32.80
N ALA A 392 -6.28 -28.34 -33.47
CA ALA A 392 -7.49 -27.84 -32.83
C ALA A 392 -8.55 -28.95 -32.67
N PRO A 393 -9.22 -29.06 -31.50
CA PRO A 393 -10.29 -30.04 -31.29
C PRO A 393 -11.44 -29.87 -32.30
N GLY A 394 -11.83 -30.95 -32.97
CA GLY A 394 -12.90 -30.95 -33.98
C GLY A 394 -12.51 -30.41 -35.36
N ALA A 395 -11.26 -29.97 -35.55
CA ALA A 395 -10.76 -29.53 -36.84
C ALA A 395 -10.33 -30.72 -37.73
N SER A 396 -10.80 -30.75 -38.98
CA SER A 396 -10.37 -31.66 -40.05
C SER A 396 -9.17 -31.12 -40.83
N SER A 397 -9.04 -29.79 -40.88
CA SER A 397 -8.02 -29.05 -41.62
C SER A 397 -7.83 -27.66 -41.03
N SER A 398 -6.77 -26.96 -41.43
CA SER A 398 -6.48 -25.58 -41.04
C SER A 398 -6.17 -24.72 -42.26
N VAL A 399 -6.48 -23.42 -42.18
CA VAL A 399 -6.22 -22.42 -43.24
C VAL A 399 -5.29 -21.35 -42.71
N LEU A 400 -4.09 -21.27 -43.31
CA LEU A 400 -3.10 -20.23 -43.08
C LEU A 400 -3.33 -19.08 -44.06
N GLN A 401 -3.41 -17.85 -43.55
CA GLN A 401 -3.32 -16.62 -44.35
C GLN A 401 -2.05 -15.85 -43.99
N VAL A 402 -1.39 -15.26 -45.01
CA VAL A 402 -0.27 -14.31 -44.88
C VAL A 402 -0.59 -13.08 -45.73
N ALA A 403 -0.32 -11.88 -45.21
CA ALA A 403 -0.57 -10.58 -45.82
C ALA A 403 0.58 -9.60 -45.51
N ASP A 404 0.63 -8.47 -46.21
CA ASP A 404 1.46 -7.29 -45.92
C ASP A 404 0.71 -6.25 -45.06
N GLU A 405 -0.62 -6.34 -44.96
CA GLU A 405 -1.48 -5.48 -44.13
C GLU A 405 -2.13 -6.25 -42.95
N PRO A 406 -2.37 -5.58 -41.80
CA PRO A 406 -2.95 -6.23 -40.61
C PRO A 406 -4.44 -6.56 -40.73
N GLN A 407 -5.17 -5.95 -41.67
CA GLN A 407 -6.61 -6.19 -41.87
C GLN A 407 -6.91 -7.46 -42.69
N PHE A 408 -5.94 -7.95 -43.49
CA PHE A 408 -6.11 -9.06 -44.44
C PHE A 408 -7.33 -8.90 -45.36
N LEU A 409 -7.52 -7.70 -45.95
CA LEU A 409 -8.53 -7.47 -46.99
C LEU A 409 -8.10 -8.17 -48.29
N GLN A 410 -6.79 -8.20 -48.58
CA GLN A 410 -6.20 -8.99 -49.67
C GLN A 410 -4.99 -9.81 -49.16
N PRO A 411 -5.17 -11.05 -48.68
CA PRO A 411 -4.05 -11.88 -48.24
C PRO A 411 -3.13 -12.24 -49.41
N LEU A 412 -1.84 -11.96 -49.28
CA LEU A 412 -0.78 -12.34 -50.22
C LEU A 412 -0.74 -13.85 -50.50
N ARG A 413 -1.01 -14.67 -49.47
CA ARG A 413 -1.10 -16.13 -49.58
C ARG A 413 -2.22 -16.64 -48.66
N GLU A 414 -3.01 -17.58 -49.18
CA GLU A 414 -3.93 -18.41 -48.40
C GLU A 414 -3.67 -19.87 -48.75
N GLN A 415 -3.46 -20.74 -47.75
CA GLN A 415 -3.19 -22.16 -47.96
C GLN A 415 -3.87 -23.03 -46.90
N SER A 416 -4.55 -24.08 -47.36
CA SER A 416 -5.19 -25.09 -46.52
C SER A 416 -4.28 -26.31 -46.36
N THR A 417 -4.19 -26.85 -45.15
CA THR A 417 -3.48 -28.11 -44.86
C THR A 417 -4.26 -28.98 -43.88
N GLY A 418 -4.08 -30.30 -43.97
CA GLY A 418 -4.58 -31.26 -42.97
C GLY A 418 -3.61 -31.47 -41.79
N GLY A 419 -2.40 -30.90 -41.87
CA GLY A 419 -1.38 -30.97 -40.82
C GLY A 419 -1.38 -29.80 -39.85
N THR A 420 -0.50 -29.89 -38.86
CA THR A 420 -0.21 -28.86 -37.85
C THR A 420 0.96 -27.95 -38.23
N ASP A 421 1.61 -28.20 -39.37
CA ASP A 421 2.69 -27.38 -39.87
C ASP A 421 2.58 -27.15 -41.39
N LEU A 422 3.19 -26.06 -41.85
CA LEU A 422 3.23 -25.65 -43.25
C LEU A 422 4.46 -24.79 -43.51
N ARG A 423 5.28 -25.18 -44.49
CA ARG A 423 6.23 -24.28 -45.15
C ARG A 423 5.56 -23.73 -46.42
N LEU A 424 5.72 -22.44 -46.68
CA LEU A 424 5.25 -21.84 -47.93
C LEU A 424 6.02 -22.45 -49.11
N GLY A 425 5.30 -22.76 -50.19
CA GLY A 425 5.88 -23.40 -51.39
C GLY A 425 6.79 -22.48 -52.21
N GLU A 426 6.64 -21.17 -52.04
CA GLU A 426 7.46 -20.13 -52.68
C GLU A 426 8.15 -19.29 -51.61
N PRO A 427 9.37 -18.78 -51.86
CA PRO A 427 10.07 -17.92 -50.93
C PRO A 427 9.41 -16.52 -50.86
N LEU A 428 9.47 -15.91 -49.67
CA LEU A 428 9.07 -14.53 -49.43
C LEU A 428 10.34 -13.64 -49.37
N PRO A 429 10.36 -12.46 -50.00
CA PRO A 429 11.48 -11.53 -49.87
C PRO A 429 11.55 -10.94 -48.45
N PRO A 430 12.73 -10.47 -47.99
CA PRO A 430 12.88 -9.76 -46.73
C PRO A 430 11.88 -8.59 -46.60
N GLY A 431 11.24 -8.48 -45.44
CA GLY A 431 10.12 -7.57 -45.25
C GLY A 431 9.26 -7.91 -44.03
N GLN A 432 8.31 -7.02 -43.73
CA GLN A 432 7.33 -7.21 -42.65
C GLN A 432 6.05 -7.82 -43.21
N TYR A 433 5.53 -8.84 -42.53
CA TYR A 433 4.31 -9.56 -42.89
C TYR A 433 3.41 -9.75 -41.68
N TYR A 434 2.14 -10.04 -41.95
CA TYR A 434 1.13 -10.44 -40.97
C TYR A 434 0.60 -11.82 -41.34
N TRP A 435 0.38 -12.70 -40.38
CA TRP A 435 -0.14 -14.03 -40.63
C TRP A 435 -1.17 -14.47 -39.60
N ARG A 436 -2.12 -15.34 -39.98
CA ARG A 436 -3.15 -15.88 -39.08
C ARG A 436 -3.60 -17.26 -39.52
N ILE A 437 -4.10 -18.05 -38.57
CA ILE A 437 -4.51 -19.45 -38.78
C ILE A 437 -5.96 -19.67 -38.31
N ALA A 438 -6.78 -20.35 -39.09
CA ALA A 438 -8.13 -20.79 -38.71
C ALA A 438 -8.29 -22.30 -38.83
N SER A 439 -9.18 -22.87 -38.02
CA SER A 439 -9.60 -24.28 -38.13
C SER A 439 -10.77 -24.44 -39.08
N ARG A 440 -10.91 -25.62 -39.72
CA ARG A 440 -12.12 -26.04 -40.44
C ARG A 440 -12.62 -27.38 -39.93
N ASP A 441 -13.93 -27.54 -39.78
CA ASP A 441 -14.55 -28.79 -39.31
C ASP A 441 -14.64 -29.86 -40.43
N GLY A 442 -15.21 -31.02 -40.12
CA GLY A 442 -15.43 -32.10 -41.11
C GLY A 442 -16.53 -31.80 -42.15
N GLN A 443 -17.27 -30.70 -42.03
CA GLN A 443 -18.30 -30.24 -42.97
C GLN A 443 -17.80 -29.06 -43.83
N GLY A 444 -16.59 -28.56 -43.59
CA GLY A 444 -15.97 -27.44 -44.29
C GLY A 444 -16.26 -26.07 -43.68
N HIS A 445 -16.99 -25.99 -42.56
CA HIS A 445 -17.20 -24.73 -41.85
C HIS A 445 -15.88 -24.25 -41.23
N GLN A 446 -15.53 -23.00 -41.49
CA GLN A 446 -14.35 -22.38 -40.92
C GLN A 446 -14.69 -21.73 -39.58
N GLY A 447 -13.92 -22.05 -38.55
CA GLY A 447 -13.93 -21.34 -37.28
C GLY A 447 -13.28 -19.96 -37.38
N ARG A 448 -13.13 -19.29 -36.24
CA ARG A 448 -12.46 -17.99 -36.19
C ARG A 448 -10.99 -18.13 -36.61
N TYR A 449 -10.45 -17.12 -37.29
CA TYR A 449 -9.00 -16.92 -37.33
C TYR A 449 -8.50 -16.59 -35.92
N GLY A 450 -7.35 -17.18 -35.54
CA GLY A 450 -6.59 -16.79 -34.37
C GLY A 450 -6.05 -15.36 -34.48
N GLN A 451 -5.27 -14.95 -33.48
CA GLN A 451 -4.62 -13.64 -33.50
C GLN A 451 -3.81 -13.43 -34.79
N ALA A 452 -3.91 -12.24 -35.38
CA ALA A 452 -3.01 -11.81 -36.43
C ALA A 452 -1.62 -11.56 -35.85
N LEU A 453 -0.62 -12.29 -36.32
CA LEU A 453 0.74 -12.26 -35.84
C LEU A 453 1.67 -11.58 -36.83
N THR A 454 2.51 -10.67 -36.35
CA THR A 454 3.52 -10.00 -37.17
C THR A 454 4.77 -10.88 -37.31
N LEU A 455 5.36 -10.92 -38.50
CA LEU A 455 6.56 -11.67 -38.85
C LEU A 455 7.51 -10.76 -39.62
N GLN A 456 8.78 -10.71 -39.24
CA GLN A 456 9.81 -9.97 -39.96
C GLN A 456 10.78 -10.96 -40.62
N LEU A 457 10.95 -10.89 -41.93
CA LEU A 457 11.98 -11.65 -42.66
C LEU A 457 13.20 -10.76 -42.90
N THR A 458 14.39 -11.32 -42.67
CA THR A 458 15.68 -10.63 -42.85
C THR A 458 16.73 -11.59 -43.43
N ASP A 459 17.74 -11.05 -44.09
CA ASP A 459 18.98 -11.73 -44.48
C ASP A 459 20.16 -11.41 -43.54
N GLU A 460 20.01 -10.45 -42.61
CA GLU A 460 21.06 -10.06 -41.66
C GLU A 460 21.23 -11.03 -40.47
N PRO A 461 22.44 -11.15 -39.87
CA PRO A 461 22.67 -11.99 -38.69
C PRO A 461 21.84 -11.52 -37.49
N VAL A 462 20.92 -12.37 -37.03
CA VAL A 462 20.00 -12.06 -35.92
C VAL A 462 20.77 -12.00 -34.59
N ASP A 463 20.50 -10.97 -33.78
CA ASP A 463 21.01 -10.89 -32.41
C ASP A 463 20.33 -11.97 -31.54
N PRO A 464 21.09 -12.88 -30.90
CA PRO A 464 20.55 -14.00 -30.14
C PRO A 464 19.93 -13.58 -28.79
N ALA A 465 19.98 -12.30 -28.42
CA ALA A 465 19.45 -11.74 -27.18
C ALA A 465 19.92 -12.52 -25.94
N LEU A 466 21.23 -12.45 -25.62
CA LEU A 466 21.77 -13.04 -24.41
C LEU A 466 21.03 -12.53 -23.16
N GLN A 467 20.51 -13.46 -22.38
CA GLN A 467 19.95 -13.17 -21.07
C GLN A 467 21.07 -12.78 -20.10
N PRO A 468 20.77 -12.00 -19.04
CA PRO A 468 21.74 -11.72 -17.98
C PRO A 468 22.33 -13.02 -17.42
N PRO A 469 23.66 -13.15 -17.30
CA PRO A 469 24.27 -14.43 -16.96
C PRO A 469 23.94 -14.85 -15.52
N GLU A 470 23.38 -16.04 -15.35
CA GLU A 470 23.12 -16.61 -14.03
C GLU A 470 24.42 -17.14 -13.42
N ALA A 471 24.64 -16.86 -12.13
CA ALA A 471 25.88 -17.21 -11.42
C ALA A 471 25.57 -17.96 -10.12
N THR A 472 25.34 -19.25 -10.26
CA THR A 472 24.97 -20.20 -9.19
C THR A 472 26.14 -21.14 -8.91
N ASP A 473 26.47 -21.35 -7.63
CA ASP A 473 27.48 -22.32 -7.14
C ASP A 473 28.83 -22.37 -7.88
N GLY A 474 29.29 -21.22 -8.36
CA GLY A 474 30.58 -21.10 -9.04
C GLY A 474 30.58 -21.54 -10.51
N GLN A 475 29.42 -21.83 -11.08
CA GLN A 475 29.22 -21.87 -12.53
C GLN A 475 28.67 -20.52 -13.03
N LEU A 476 28.88 -20.26 -14.32
CA LEU A 476 28.25 -19.19 -15.08
C LEU A 476 27.40 -19.86 -16.17
N THR A 477 26.11 -19.59 -16.16
CA THR A 477 25.18 -20.07 -17.18
C THR A 477 24.84 -18.91 -18.11
N LEU A 478 25.23 -19.05 -19.38
CA LEU A 478 24.75 -18.21 -20.46
C LEU A 478 23.47 -18.82 -21.02
N ARG A 479 22.46 -17.99 -21.29
CA ARG A 479 21.26 -18.36 -22.04
C ARG A 479 21.01 -17.32 -23.12
N TRP A 480 20.48 -17.75 -24.25
CA TRP A 480 20.04 -16.89 -25.34
C TRP A 480 18.63 -17.28 -25.78
N GLN A 481 18.05 -16.52 -26.70
CA GLN A 481 16.77 -16.85 -27.29
C GLN A 481 16.89 -18.10 -28.18
N ALA A 482 16.01 -19.07 -27.95
CA ALA A 482 15.89 -20.25 -28.81
C ALA A 482 15.57 -19.83 -30.24
N GLY A 483 16.15 -20.55 -31.21
CA GLY A 483 15.77 -20.45 -32.61
C GLY A 483 14.54 -21.30 -32.93
N SER A 484 14.42 -21.81 -34.16
CA SER A 484 13.35 -22.74 -34.52
C SER A 484 13.60 -24.14 -33.94
N ASP A 485 12.50 -24.88 -33.74
CA ASP A 485 12.54 -26.20 -33.10
C ASP A 485 13.42 -27.19 -33.89
N GLY A 486 14.33 -27.88 -33.19
CA GLY A 486 15.35 -28.75 -33.80
C GLY A 486 16.69 -28.10 -34.18
N GLN A 487 16.84 -26.76 -34.10
CA GLN A 487 18.12 -26.09 -34.36
C GLN A 487 19.18 -26.38 -33.27
N ARG A 488 20.44 -26.46 -33.70
CA ARG A 488 21.63 -26.52 -32.83
C ARG A 488 22.38 -25.18 -32.85
N TYR A 489 23.21 -24.94 -31.83
CA TYR A 489 23.87 -23.65 -31.63
C TYR A 489 25.37 -23.84 -31.44
N ARG A 490 26.21 -23.21 -32.27
CA ARG A 490 27.65 -23.10 -32.02
C ARG A 490 27.96 -21.80 -31.29
N VAL A 491 28.61 -21.89 -30.15
CA VAL A 491 28.83 -20.77 -29.22
C VAL A 491 30.32 -20.54 -29.04
N GLN A 492 30.76 -19.29 -29.21
CA GLN A 492 32.12 -18.87 -28.93
C GLN A 492 32.18 -17.78 -27.85
N VAL A 493 33.11 -17.94 -26.89
CA VAL A 493 33.35 -17.02 -25.77
C VAL A 493 34.81 -16.60 -25.77
N ASP A 494 35.08 -15.29 -25.74
CA ASP A 494 36.43 -14.71 -25.70
C ASP A 494 36.49 -13.54 -24.69
N ARG A 495 37.70 -13.15 -24.30
CA ARG A 495 38.00 -11.93 -23.53
C ARG A 495 38.25 -10.73 -24.43
N ARG A 496 38.95 -10.91 -25.55
CA ARG A 496 39.46 -9.81 -26.38
C ARG A 496 38.42 -9.29 -27.38
N GLY A 497 37.48 -10.13 -27.78
CA GLY A 497 36.52 -9.86 -28.85
C GLY A 497 37.08 -10.16 -30.24
N ASP A 498 38.27 -10.76 -30.34
CA ASP A 498 38.91 -11.13 -31.61
C ASP A 498 38.53 -12.55 -32.05
N PHE A 499 38.18 -13.43 -31.09
CA PHE A 499 37.81 -14.83 -31.32
C PHE A 499 38.87 -15.64 -32.11
N ILE A 500 40.13 -15.22 -32.10
CA ILE A 500 41.24 -15.95 -32.74
C ILE A 500 41.63 -17.18 -31.91
N ALA A 501 41.52 -17.07 -30.59
CA ALA A 501 41.73 -18.16 -29.63
C ALA A 501 40.61 -18.12 -28.57
N PRO A 502 39.37 -18.53 -28.91
CA PRO A 502 38.25 -18.47 -28.00
C PRO A 502 38.47 -19.36 -26.78
N LEU A 503 38.03 -18.89 -25.62
CA LEU A 503 38.10 -19.59 -24.31
C LEU A 503 37.15 -20.79 -24.28
N VAL A 504 36.07 -20.72 -25.05
CA VAL A 504 35.12 -21.80 -25.30
C VAL A 504 34.69 -21.69 -26.76
N ASP A 505 34.74 -22.78 -27.51
CA ASP A 505 34.08 -22.99 -28.80
C ASP A 505 33.43 -24.37 -28.76
N THR A 506 32.10 -24.42 -28.76
CA THR A 506 31.36 -25.69 -28.64
C THR A 506 30.00 -25.60 -29.33
N THR A 507 29.46 -26.76 -29.72
CA THR A 507 28.08 -26.87 -30.21
C THR A 507 27.19 -27.44 -29.11
N VAL A 508 26.00 -26.88 -28.95
CA VAL A 508 24.98 -27.31 -27.98
C VAL A 508 23.62 -27.46 -28.66
N ASP A 509 22.83 -28.42 -28.20
CA ASP A 509 21.48 -28.69 -28.73
C ASP A 509 20.37 -27.90 -27.98
N GLN A 510 20.75 -27.14 -26.96
CA GLN A 510 19.86 -26.26 -26.19
C GLN A 510 20.41 -24.82 -26.19
N PRO A 511 19.56 -23.80 -26.07
CA PRO A 511 19.97 -22.38 -26.08
C PRO A 511 20.61 -21.92 -24.75
N GLN A 512 21.45 -22.77 -24.16
CA GLN A 512 22.16 -22.50 -22.92
C GLN A 512 23.55 -23.16 -22.91
N LEU A 513 24.50 -22.51 -22.24
CA LEU A 513 25.86 -22.99 -22.04
C LEU A 513 26.31 -22.70 -20.61
N SER A 514 26.54 -23.75 -19.84
CA SER A 514 27.06 -23.67 -18.46
C SER A 514 28.54 -24.00 -18.41
N PHE A 515 29.36 -23.13 -17.83
CA PHE A 515 30.78 -23.40 -17.60
C PHE A 515 31.23 -22.88 -16.24
N LYS A 516 32.28 -23.50 -15.68
CA LYS A 516 32.84 -23.12 -14.36
C LYS A 516 33.33 -21.67 -14.43
N ARG A 517 32.79 -20.77 -13.59
CA ARG A 517 33.04 -19.32 -13.62
C ARG A 517 34.53 -19.05 -13.39
N PRO A 518 35.32 -18.68 -14.41
CA PRO A 518 36.77 -18.74 -14.24
C PRO A 518 37.38 -17.41 -13.78
N TRP A 519 36.76 -16.25 -14.07
CA TRP A 519 37.40 -14.93 -13.91
C TRP A 519 36.48 -13.77 -13.51
N ARG A 520 37.10 -12.60 -13.29
CA ARG A 520 36.48 -11.26 -13.16
C ARG A 520 36.76 -10.47 -14.45
N GLY A 521 35.81 -9.64 -14.91
CA GLY A 521 35.98 -8.78 -16.09
C GLY A 521 34.77 -8.79 -17.03
N THR A 522 34.98 -8.29 -18.25
CA THR A 522 34.06 -8.37 -19.40
C THR A 522 34.38 -9.60 -20.24
N LEU A 523 33.35 -10.27 -20.77
CA LEU A 523 33.47 -11.33 -21.77
C LEU A 523 32.77 -10.89 -23.06
N HIS A 524 33.28 -11.33 -24.21
CA HIS A 524 32.67 -11.19 -25.54
C HIS A 524 32.13 -12.55 -25.98
N ILE A 525 30.88 -12.60 -26.42
CA ILE A 525 30.18 -13.86 -26.77
C ILE A 525 29.53 -13.71 -28.15
N ARG A 526 29.58 -14.75 -28.97
CA ARG A 526 28.82 -14.85 -30.23
C ARG A 526 28.25 -16.25 -30.43
N VAL A 527 27.11 -16.34 -31.10
CA VAL A 527 26.35 -17.57 -31.35
C VAL A 527 26.08 -17.72 -32.85
N GLN A 528 26.14 -18.94 -33.36
CA GLN A 528 25.78 -19.33 -34.72
C GLN A 528 24.66 -20.37 -34.67
N TYR A 529 23.58 -20.13 -35.40
CA TYR A 529 22.46 -21.04 -35.54
C TYR A 529 22.76 -22.09 -36.63
N ILE A 530 22.37 -23.34 -36.38
CA ILE A 530 22.54 -24.48 -37.29
C ILE A 530 21.19 -25.18 -37.43
N ASP A 531 20.68 -25.24 -38.67
CA ASP A 531 19.41 -25.86 -39.03
C ASP A 531 19.41 -27.39 -38.97
N ASP A 532 18.21 -27.97 -39.07
CA ASP A 532 17.96 -29.42 -39.01
C ASP A 532 18.54 -30.18 -40.22
N ASP A 533 18.72 -29.50 -41.35
CA ASP A 533 19.45 -30.00 -42.53
C ASP A 533 20.98 -29.80 -42.45
N GLY A 534 21.47 -29.14 -41.40
CA GLY A 534 22.89 -28.83 -41.19
C GLY A 534 23.37 -27.53 -41.83
N HIS A 535 22.49 -26.71 -42.41
CA HIS A 535 22.84 -25.35 -42.85
C HIS A 535 23.24 -24.50 -41.64
N ALA A 536 24.34 -23.74 -41.75
CA ALA A 536 24.84 -22.91 -40.66
C ALA A 536 24.88 -21.44 -41.10
N GLY A 537 24.04 -20.62 -40.46
CA GLY A 537 23.99 -19.18 -40.72
C GLY A 537 25.26 -18.44 -40.29
N PRO A 538 25.37 -17.13 -40.54
CA PRO A 538 26.48 -16.32 -40.02
C PRO A 538 26.50 -16.29 -38.47
N PHE A 539 27.68 -16.09 -37.88
CA PHE A 539 27.79 -15.81 -36.44
C PHE A 539 27.13 -14.46 -36.11
N SER A 540 26.47 -14.40 -34.95
CA SER A 540 25.93 -13.17 -34.39
C SER A 540 27.00 -12.10 -34.15
N PRO A 541 26.61 -10.82 -34.03
CA PRO A 541 27.45 -9.79 -33.43
C PRO A 541 27.99 -10.22 -32.05
N ALA A 542 29.18 -9.73 -31.71
CA ALA A 542 29.85 -10.05 -30.46
C ALA A 542 29.29 -9.22 -29.29
N GLN A 543 28.55 -9.85 -28.38
CA GLN A 543 27.93 -9.17 -27.24
C GLN A 543 28.85 -9.14 -26.01
N GLN A 544 28.90 -7.99 -25.33
CA GLN A 544 29.69 -7.80 -24.11
C GLN A 544 28.89 -8.09 -22.83
N VAL A 545 29.36 -9.06 -22.04
CA VAL A 545 28.78 -9.41 -20.74
C VAL A 545 29.72 -9.00 -19.61
N LYS A 546 29.28 -8.06 -18.76
CA LYS A 546 30.00 -7.59 -17.56
C LYS A 546 29.52 -8.36 -16.33
N LEU A 547 30.45 -9.02 -15.62
CA LEU A 547 30.12 -9.81 -14.43
C LEU A 547 29.92 -8.92 -13.17
N PRO A 548 28.76 -8.94 -12.51
CA PRO A 548 28.42 -7.98 -11.44
C PRO A 548 29.19 -8.19 -10.13
N CYS A 549 29.41 -7.10 -9.40
CA CYS A 549 30.06 -7.07 -8.09
C CYS A 549 29.01 -7.12 -6.96
N ARG A 550 29.05 -8.16 -6.11
CA ARG A 550 28.03 -8.39 -5.06
C ARG A 550 28.01 -7.36 -3.92
N LEU A 551 29.02 -6.49 -3.77
CA LEU A 551 29.02 -5.45 -2.72
C LEU A 551 28.12 -4.24 -3.03
N CYS A 552 27.89 -3.92 -4.31
CA CYS A 552 27.25 -2.64 -4.68
C CYS A 552 25.75 -2.60 -4.34
N TYR A 553 25.04 -3.72 -4.47
CA TYR A 553 23.58 -3.79 -4.22
C TYR A 553 23.22 -3.65 -2.74
N GLY A 554 24.04 -4.18 -1.82
CA GLY A 554 23.81 -4.06 -0.37
C GLY A 554 23.95 -2.63 0.15
N ALA A 555 24.93 -1.88 -0.38
CA ALA A 555 25.14 -0.48 -0.01
C ALA A 555 24.00 0.43 -0.50
N GLY A 556 23.56 0.26 -1.75
CA GLY A 556 22.46 1.04 -2.33
C GLY A 556 21.12 0.88 -1.57
N GLY A 557 20.76 -0.36 -1.22
CA GLY A 557 19.55 -0.63 -0.44
C GLY A 557 19.59 -0.03 0.96
N GLY A 558 20.76 -0.06 1.63
CA GLY A 558 20.93 0.56 2.95
C GLY A 558 20.80 2.08 2.93
N VAL A 559 21.37 2.75 1.90
CA VAL A 559 21.26 4.21 1.73
C VAL A 559 19.82 4.62 1.42
N LEU A 560 19.11 3.88 0.55
CA LEU A 560 17.71 4.17 0.24
C LEU A 560 16.80 3.98 1.46
N LEU A 561 17.01 2.91 2.24
CA LEU A 561 16.26 2.69 3.48
C LEU A 561 16.53 3.81 4.51
N LEU A 562 17.79 4.21 4.70
CA LEU A 562 18.13 5.32 5.60
C LEU A 562 17.50 6.63 5.13
N TRP A 563 17.51 6.92 3.83
CA TRP A 563 16.85 8.11 3.27
C TRP A 563 15.33 8.10 3.51
N LEU A 564 14.65 6.98 3.23
CA LEU A 564 13.22 6.81 3.48
C LEU A 564 12.84 6.96 4.96
N LEU A 565 13.65 6.43 5.87
CA LEU A 565 13.44 6.54 7.32
C LEU A 565 13.69 7.96 7.84
N LEU A 566 14.66 8.68 7.28
CA LEU A 566 14.89 10.08 7.62
C LEU A 566 13.77 10.99 7.07
N HIS A 567 13.18 10.70 5.90
CA HIS A 567 12.22 11.61 5.26
C HIS A 567 10.75 11.32 5.60
N GLY A 568 10.33 10.06 5.68
CA GLY A 568 8.91 9.68 5.54
C GLY A 568 7.96 9.89 6.74
N GLN A 569 8.38 10.56 7.82
CA GLN A 569 7.57 10.85 9.03
C GLN A 569 6.91 9.64 9.75
N TRP A 570 7.25 8.40 9.39
CA TRP A 570 6.68 7.14 9.93
C TRP A 570 6.68 7.03 11.47
N LEU A 571 7.58 7.75 12.14
CA LEU A 571 7.82 7.68 13.58
C LEU A 571 7.22 8.85 14.38
N TRP A 572 6.37 9.69 13.77
CA TRP A 572 5.82 10.89 14.42
C TRP A 572 5.17 10.59 15.78
N ARG A 573 4.45 9.47 15.93
CA ARG A 573 3.83 9.08 17.21
C ARG A 573 4.85 8.79 18.30
N GLN A 574 6.00 8.22 17.95
CA GLN A 574 7.09 7.93 18.88
C GLN A 574 7.77 9.24 19.31
N ASP A 575 7.94 10.18 18.37
CA ASP A 575 8.45 11.51 18.67
C ASP A 575 7.48 12.31 19.57
N GLU A 576 6.17 12.31 19.30
CA GLU A 576 5.17 12.95 20.19
C GLU A 576 5.09 12.29 21.57
N THR A 577 5.21 10.96 21.64
CA THR A 577 5.26 10.25 22.93
C THR A 577 6.51 10.62 23.71
N ALA A 578 7.66 10.76 23.04
CA ALA A 578 8.90 11.22 23.66
C ALA A 578 8.79 12.68 24.13
N TYR A 579 8.18 13.55 23.33
CA TYR A 579 7.90 14.94 23.70
C TYR A 579 7.06 15.02 24.97
N ASP A 580 5.89 14.36 24.99
CA ASP A 580 4.97 14.35 26.14
C ASP A 580 5.67 13.85 27.42
N LEU A 581 6.52 12.82 27.33
CA LEU A 581 7.31 12.34 28.47
C LEU A 581 8.36 13.36 28.94
N MET A 582 8.96 14.12 28.03
CA MET A 582 9.97 15.15 28.38
C MET A 582 9.35 16.42 28.95
N VAL A 583 8.15 16.82 28.50
CA VAL A 583 7.46 18.07 28.92
C VAL A 583 6.36 17.87 29.96
N GLY A 584 5.80 16.67 30.15
CA GLY A 584 4.69 16.42 31.08
C GLY A 584 5.02 16.66 32.56
N SER A 585 6.30 16.86 32.89
CA SER A 585 6.80 17.26 34.21
C SER A 585 7.23 18.75 34.27
N TRP A 586 6.87 19.56 33.28
CA TRP A 586 7.21 20.98 33.25
C TRP A 586 6.16 21.80 33.99
N ASP A 587 6.66 22.60 34.92
CA ASP A 587 5.92 23.63 35.66
C ASP A 587 6.76 24.90 35.59
N TYR A 588 6.14 26.00 35.19
CA TYR A 588 6.74 27.33 35.30
C TYR A 588 5.65 28.29 35.76
N ARG A 589 6.06 29.33 36.49
CA ARG A 589 5.10 30.29 37.03
C ARG A 589 4.41 31.03 35.87
N PRO A 590 3.07 30.96 35.74
CA PRO A 590 2.36 31.73 34.72
C PRO A 590 2.63 33.23 34.88
N ASP A 591 2.54 33.98 33.78
CA ASP A 591 2.83 35.41 33.79
C ASP A 591 1.79 36.13 34.68
N PRO A 592 2.22 36.89 35.71
CA PRO A 592 1.30 37.50 36.66
C PRO A 592 0.50 38.67 36.06
N SER A 593 0.77 39.11 34.83
CA SER A 593 -0.09 40.08 34.12
C SER A 593 -1.29 39.42 33.44
N VAL A 594 -1.26 38.10 33.18
CA VAL A 594 -2.39 37.40 32.56
C VAL A 594 -3.44 37.04 33.62
N LEU A 595 -4.72 37.14 33.27
CA LEU A 595 -5.86 36.78 34.12
C LEU A 595 -7.02 36.24 33.28
N ILE A 596 -7.72 35.21 33.75
CA ILE A 596 -8.94 34.70 33.11
C ILE A 596 -10.16 35.25 33.84
N VAL A 597 -11.11 35.84 33.12
CA VAL A 597 -12.46 36.14 33.59
C VAL A 597 -13.37 35.02 33.08
N ALA A 598 -13.61 34.06 33.97
CA ALA A 598 -14.20 32.77 33.68
C ALA A 598 -15.73 32.86 33.60
N ILE A 599 -16.31 32.51 32.45
CA ILE A 599 -17.72 32.11 32.35
C ILE A 599 -17.81 30.68 32.89
N ASP A 600 -17.87 30.61 34.21
CA ASP A 600 -17.94 29.42 35.04
C ASP A 600 -19.39 29.00 35.35
N GLU A 601 -19.58 27.82 35.93
CA GLU A 601 -20.88 27.33 36.39
C GLU A 601 -21.57 28.31 37.35
N GLY A 602 -20.82 29.02 38.20
CA GLY A 602 -21.34 30.01 39.14
C GLY A 602 -21.90 31.27 38.45
N SER A 603 -21.34 31.68 37.32
CA SER A 603 -21.85 32.78 36.50
C SER A 603 -23.07 32.36 35.70
N LEU A 604 -23.07 31.15 35.14
CA LEU A 604 -24.24 30.57 34.44
C LEU A 604 -25.46 30.45 35.38
N GLN A 605 -25.24 30.04 36.63
CA GLN A 605 -26.31 29.96 37.64
C GLN A 605 -26.86 31.35 38.04
N ARG A 606 -26.02 32.39 38.11
CA ARG A 606 -26.42 33.75 38.51
C ARG A 606 -27.03 34.60 37.40
N LEU A 607 -26.44 34.54 36.21
CA LEU A 607 -26.81 35.39 35.07
C LEU A 607 -27.81 34.72 34.12
N GLY A 608 -28.09 33.42 34.33
CA GLY A 608 -29.08 32.66 33.59
C GLY A 608 -28.54 32.04 32.30
N GLN A 609 -29.47 31.62 31.44
CA GLN A 609 -29.17 30.79 30.27
C GLN A 609 -28.24 31.50 29.26
N TRP A 610 -27.17 30.81 28.88
CA TRP A 610 -26.25 31.19 27.80
C TRP A 610 -26.88 30.99 26.40
N PRO A 611 -26.61 31.83 25.39
CA PRO A 611 -25.79 33.04 25.43
C PRO A 611 -26.51 34.24 26.07
N TRP A 612 -25.73 35.07 26.77
CA TRP A 612 -26.25 36.28 27.42
C TRP A 612 -26.43 37.45 26.42
N PRO A 613 -27.31 38.42 26.73
CA PRO A 613 -27.50 39.60 25.88
C PRO A 613 -26.23 40.47 25.78
N ARG A 614 -25.96 41.11 24.63
CA ARG A 614 -24.70 41.87 24.41
C ARG A 614 -24.50 43.02 25.41
N SER A 615 -25.59 43.59 25.93
CA SER A 615 -25.59 44.57 27.02
C SER A 615 -24.90 44.07 28.31
N VAL A 616 -24.90 42.76 28.58
CA VAL A 616 -24.19 42.14 29.73
C VAL A 616 -22.67 42.14 29.49
N HIS A 617 -22.23 41.93 28.25
CA HIS A 617 -20.82 42.01 27.86
C HIS A 617 -20.33 43.46 27.82
N ALA A 618 -21.18 44.40 27.37
CA ALA A 618 -20.89 45.83 27.41
C ALA A 618 -20.60 46.31 28.85
N ARG A 619 -21.47 45.97 29.81
CA ARG A 619 -21.28 46.30 31.23
C ARG A 619 -20.02 45.65 31.84
N LEU A 620 -19.65 44.44 31.43
CA LEU A 620 -18.39 43.84 31.89
C LEU A 620 -17.19 44.64 31.35
N LEU A 621 -17.18 45.00 30.07
CA LEU A 621 -16.09 45.78 29.47
C LEU A 621 -15.96 47.16 30.13
N ASP A 622 -17.06 47.82 30.46
CA ASP A 622 -17.03 49.07 31.23
C ASP A 622 -16.36 48.85 32.61
N ARG A 623 -16.75 47.81 33.37
CA ARG A 623 -16.10 47.46 34.65
C ARG A 623 -14.60 47.18 34.53
N LEU A 624 -14.19 46.46 33.47
CA LEU A 624 -12.77 46.17 33.21
C LEU A 624 -12.00 47.44 32.81
N THR A 625 -12.66 48.39 32.15
CA THR A 625 -12.11 49.70 31.80
C THR A 625 -11.93 50.56 33.05
N ASP A 626 -12.96 50.65 33.91
CA ASP A 626 -12.91 51.38 35.19
C ASP A 626 -11.83 50.82 36.15
N ALA A 627 -11.64 49.50 36.16
CA ALA A 627 -10.59 48.87 36.96
C ALA A 627 -9.18 49.11 36.40
N GLY A 628 -9.05 49.51 35.13
CA GLY A 628 -7.79 49.78 34.45
C GLY A 628 -7.10 48.53 33.90
N ALA A 629 -7.85 47.58 33.33
CA ALA A 629 -7.28 46.45 32.60
C ALA A 629 -6.40 46.93 31.42
N GLU A 630 -5.28 46.25 31.17
CA GLU A 630 -4.31 46.68 30.14
C GLU A 630 -4.81 46.37 28.72
N ARG A 631 -5.37 45.17 28.50
CA ARG A 631 -5.95 44.69 27.24
C ARG A 631 -6.94 43.55 27.54
N VAL A 632 -8.00 43.41 26.75
CA VAL A 632 -9.04 42.39 26.98
C VAL A 632 -9.30 41.58 25.73
N ALA A 633 -9.03 40.27 25.74
CA ALA A 633 -9.52 39.34 24.73
C ALA A 633 -10.93 38.88 25.11
N LEU A 634 -11.92 39.22 24.29
CA LEU A 634 -13.31 38.77 24.47
C LEU A 634 -13.53 37.53 23.59
N ASP A 635 -13.15 36.37 24.11
CA ASP A 635 -13.16 35.05 23.44
C ASP A 635 -14.59 34.50 23.30
N LEU A 636 -15.41 35.23 22.53
CA LEU A 636 -16.80 34.95 22.24
C LEU A 636 -17.07 35.13 20.74
N MET A 637 -17.81 34.21 20.13
CA MET A 637 -18.18 34.35 18.72
C MET A 637 -19.28 35.40 18.52
N LEU A 638 -18.95 36.46 17.78
CA LEU A 638 -19.81 37.64 17.55
C LEU A 638 -20.15 37.82 16.05
N SER A 639 -20.16 36.74 15.27
CA SER A 639 -20.32 36.77 13.80
C SER A 639 -21.76 36.99 13.31
N GLU A 640 -22.76 36.81 14.16
CA GLU A 640 -24.16 37.16 13.86
C GLU A 640 -24.65 38.36 14.68
N PRO A 641 -25.51 39.24 14.10
CA PRO A 641 -26.20 40.29 14.84
C PRO A 641 -27.13 39.76 15.93
N ASP A 642 -27.34 40.53 17.00
CA ASP A 642 -28.32 40.20 18.04
C ASP A 642 -29.75 40.22 17.46
N ARG A 643 -30.31 39.02 17.29
CA ARG A 643 -31.65 38.81 16.72
C ARG A 643 -32.79 39.26 17.64
N ARG A 644 -32.52 39.61 18.91
CA ARG A 644 -33.54 40.05 19.89
C ARG A 644 -33.61 41.58 19.98
N ASP A 645 -32.47 42.26 20.03
CA ASP A 645 -32.40 43.72 19.99
C ASP A 645 -31.07 44.23 19.43
N ALA A 646 -31.12 44.78 18.21
CA ALA A 646 -29.98 45.34 17.49
C ALA A 646 -29.32 46.55 18.20
N ARG A 647 -29.98 47.18 19.19
CA ARG A 647 -29.35 48.24 20.01
C ARG A 647 -28.21 47.69 20.85
N GLN A 648 -28.28 46.43 21.25
CA GLN A 648 -27.28 45.83 22.12
C GLN A 648 -25.93 45.60 21.42
N ASP A 649 -25.93 45.36 20.11
CA ASP A 649 -24.69 45.33 19.31
C ASP A 649 -24.02 46.72 19.30
N ALA A 650 -24.81 47.80 19.25
CA ALA A 650 -24.31 49.17 19.36
C ALA A 650 -23.81 49.53 20.76
N GLU A 651 -24.48 49.03 21.83
CA GLU A 651 -24.00 49.16 23.22
C GLU A 651 -22.65 48.48 23.42
N LEU A 652 -22.50 47.24 22.92
CA LEU A 652 -21.24 46.49 23.00
C LEU A 652 -20.14 47.14 22.16
N ALA A 653 -20.44 47.57 20.93
CA ALA A 653 -19.48 48.33 20.11
C ALA A 653 -19.05 49.65 20.78
N ALA A 654 -19.95 50.33 21.50
CA ALA A 654 -19.62 51.53 22.26
C ALA A 654 -18.75 51.23 23.49
N ALA A 655 -18.98 50.14 24.21
CA ALA A 655 -18.13 49.70 25.32
C ALA A 655 -16.73 49.27 24.86
N ILE A 656 -16.66 48.54 23.74
CA ILE A 656 -15.40 48.19 23.07
C ILE A 656 -14.62 49.46 22.70
N ARG A 657 -15.28 50.47 22.11
CA ARG A 657 -14.67 51.76 21.78
C ARG A 657 -14.19 52.54 23.01
N ARG A 658 -14.94 52.51 24.12
CA ARG A 658 -14.53 53.16 25.40
C ARG A 658 -13.29 52.51 26.00
N ASN A 659 -13.21 51.17 25.96
CA ASN A 659 -12.03 50.44 26.41
C ASN A 659 -10.81 50.68 25.49
N GLY A 660 -11.04 50.71 24.18
CA GLY A 660 -10.02 50.99 23.16
C GLY A 660 -8.92 49.92 23.01
N ARG A 661 -9.03 48.81 23.76
CA ARG A 661 -8.01 47.75 23.85
C ARG A 661 -8.63 46.35 23.91
N VAL A 662 -9.77 46.16 23.25
CA VAL A 662 -10.43 44.86 23.13
C VAL A 662 -9.91 44.12 21.89
N VAL A 663 -9.61 42.84 22.06
CA VAL A 663 -9.25 41.90 21.00
C VAL A 663 -10.41 40.93 20.80
N LEU A 664 -10.76 40.61 19.56
CA LEU A 664 -11.86 39.71 19.22
C LEU A 664 -11.39 38.48 18.44
N PRO A 665 -12.05 37.32 18.59
CA PRO A 665 -11.73 36.12 17.84
C PRO A 665 -12.22 36.19 16.38
N VAL A 666 -11.48 35.52 15.50
CA VAL A 666 -11.95 35.02 14.21
C VAL A 666 -11.74 33.50 14.18
N LEU A 667 -12.55 32.77 13.42
CA LEU A 667 -12.40 31.33 13.17
C LEU A 667 -12.63 31.03 11.68
N ALA A 668 -11.98 30.00 11.16
CA ALA A 668 -12.31 29.46 9.84
C ALA A 668 -13.62 28.65 9.90
N ALA A 669 -14.62 29.03 9.12
CA ALA A 669 -15.72 28.13 8.77
C ALA A 669 -15.19 27.07 7.77
N PRO A 670 -15.25 25.77 8.08
CA PRO A 670 -14.83 24.74 7.14
C PRO A 670 -15.76 24.72 5.91
N ALA A 671 -15.18 24.53 4.73
CA ALA A 671 -15.91 24.40 3.48
C ALA A 671 -16.96 23.27 3.59
N ALA A 672 -18.24 23.60 3.37
CA ALA A 672 -19.37 22.71 3.60
C ALA A 672 -20.34 22.75 2.41
N GLY A 673 -20.46 21.60 1.72
CA GLY A 673 -21.19 21.54 0.44
C GLY A 673 -20.47 22.34 -0.64
N ASP A 674 -21.17 23.27 -1.27
CA ASP A 674 -20.61 24.18 -2.29
C ASP A 674 -20.01 25.48 -1.68
N ARG A 675 -20.09 25.67 -0.35
CA ARG A 675 -19.50 26.84 0.30
C ARG A 675 -17.99 26.69 0.43
N MET A 676 -17.27 27.76 0.07
CA MET A 676 -15.83 27.88 0.29
C MET A 676 -15.55 27.99 1.79
N ALA A 677 -14.27 27.92 2.18
CA ALA A 677 -13.91 28.35 3.53
C ALA A 677 -14.22 29.85 3.66
N GLU A 678 -14.74 30.27 4.82
CA GLU A 678 -15.10 31.66 5.11
C GLU A 678 -14.54 32.06 6.47
N GLU A 679 -14.08 33.31 6.60
CA GLU A 679 -13.64 33.86 7.89
C GLU A 679 -14.85 34.33 8.70
N MET A 680 -15.13 33.66 9.82
CA MET A 680 -16.19 34.05 10.75
C MET A 680 -15.74 35.24 11.60
N LEU A 681 -15.67 36.40 10.97
CA LEU A 681 -15.36 37.68 11.61
C LEU A 681 -16.51 38.12 12.52
N PRO A 682 -16.24 38.90 13.59
CA PRO A 682 -17.27 39.65 14.31
C PRO A 682 -18.05 40.55 13.36
N ILE A 683 -19.34 40.82 13.65
CA ILE A 683 -20.15 41.72 12.81
C ILE A 683 -19.45 43.07 12.60
N PRO A 684 -19.56 43.71 11.41
CA PRO A 684 -18.76 44.88 11.06
C PRO A 684 -18.83 46.04 12.07
N LEU A 685 -19.99 46.26 12.69
CA LEU A 685 -20.18 47.27 13.74
C LEU A 685 -19.31 47.02 14.97
N ILE A 686 -19.11 45.76 15.36
CA ILE A 686 -18.29 45.36 16.51
C ILE A 686 -16.81 45.29 16.11
N ALA A 687 -16.50 44.66 14.98
CA ALA A 687 -15.15 44.52 14.45
C ALA A 687 -14.44 45.88 14.27
N ALA A 688 -15.12 46.88 13.72
CA ALA A 688 -14.56 48.21 13.45
C ALA A 688 -14.18 49.02 14.71
N ASN A 689 -14.52 48.54 15.92
CA ASN A 689 -14.15 49.19 17.17
C ASN A 689 -13.09 48.40 17.98
N ALA A 690 -12.76 47.17 17.55
CA ALA A 690 -11.74 46.36 18.21
C ALA A 690 -10.33 46.92 17.95
N ALA A 691 -9.43 46.74 18.91
CA ALA A 691 -8.02 47.13 18.80
C ALA A 691 -7.21 46.12 17.96
N ALA A 692 -7.64 44.86 17.94
CA ALA A 692 -7.12 43.81 17.07
C ALA A 692 -8.17 42.69 16.91
N ILE A 693 -7.99 41.87 15.87
CA ILE A 693 -8.70 40.60 15.67
C ILE A 693 -7.61 39.52 15.57
N GLY A 694 -7.85 38.35 16.14
CA GLY A 694 -6.92 37.22 16.09
C GLY A 694 -7.63 35.88 16.06
N HIS A 695 -7.02 34.86 15.44
CA HIS A 695 -7.68 33.55 15.31
C HIS A 695 -7.71 32.82 16.65
N SER A 696 -8.85 32.22 17.01
CA SER A 696 -8.99 31.38 18.21
C SER A 696 -8.92 29.88 17.93
N ASP A 697 -8.49 29.50 16.71
CA ASP A 697 -8.20 28.12 16.32
C ASP A 697 -7.30 27.42 17.36
N VAL A 698 -7.58 26.14 17.58
CA VAL A 698 -6.80 25.26 18.45
C VAL A 698 -6.24 24.13 17.58
N GLU A 699 -4.92 24.04 17.48
CA GLU A 699 -4.28 22.93 16.77
C GLU A 699 -4.29 21.68 17.65
N VAL A 700 -4.90 20.61 17.13
CA VAL A 700 -5.06 19.32 17.79
C VAL A 700 -4.43 18.26 16.89
N ASP A 701 -3.45 17.54 17.41
CA ASP A 701 -2.72 16.52 16.67
C ASP A 701 -3.61 15.29 16.38
N GLY A 702 -3.14 14.39 15.50
CA GLY A 702 -3.87 13.19 15.09
C GLY A 702 -4.16 12.16 16.21
N ASP A 703 -3.73 12.42 17.44
CA ASP A 703 -4.05 11.65 18.65
C ASP A 703 -5.01 12.39 19.62
N GLY A 704 -5.47 13.60 19.27
CA GLY A 704 -6.43 14.38 20.05
C GLY A 704 -5.81 15.33 21.08
N VAL A 705 -4.49 15.52 21.09
CA VAL A 705 -3.78 16.39 22.03
C VAL A 705 -3.39 17.72 21.38
N ALA A 706 -3.61 18.84 22.07
CA ALA A 706 -3.15 20.16 21.64
C ALA A 706 -1.72 20.42 22.12
N ARG A 707 -0.73 20.37 21.22
CA ARG A 707 0.71 20.55 21.55
C ARG A 707 1.32 21.87 21.10
N GLY A 708 0.71 22.55 20.14
CA GLY A 708 1.24 23.76 19.53
C GLY A 708 0.17 24.72 19.07
N ILE A 709 0.60 25.77 18.38
CA ILE A 709 -0.24 26.74 17.68
C ILE A 709 0.58 27.35 16.54
N TYR A 710 -0.08 27.71 15.44
CA TYR A 710 0.47 28.63 14.44
C TYR A 710 0.26 30.06 14.92
N LEU A 711 1.31 30.87 15.01
CA LEU A 711 1.17 32.26 15.48
C LEU A 711 0.40 33.14 14.50
N HIS A 712 0.30 32.74 13.22
CA HIS A 712 -0.50 33.40 12.20
C HIS A 712 -1.38 32.42 11.41
N ALA A 713 -2.61 32.84 11.07
CA ALA A 713 -3.54 32.10 10.21
C ALA A 713 -4.43 33.04 9.36
N GLY A 714 -5.10 32.53 8.33
CA GLY A 714 -5.99 33.34 7.48
C GLY A 714 -6.31 32.69 6.13
N ILE A 715 -7.39 33.12 5.47
CA ILE A 715 -7.72 32.66 4.12
C ILE A 715 -6.77 33.31 3.10
N GLY A 716 -6.16 32.48 2.24
CA GLY A 716 -5.25 32.90 1.17
C GLY A 716 -3.86 33.33 1.65
N GLN A 717 -3.76 33.94 2.82
CA GLN A 717 -2.53 34.37 3.49
C GLN A 717 -2.69 34.27 5.02
N ALA A 718 -1.63 33.87 5.73
CA ALA A 718 -1.62 33.84 7.20
C ALA A 718 -1.42 35.28 7.72
N HIS A 719 -2.49 35.93 8.16
CA HIS A 719 -2.48 37.38 8.46
C HIS A 719 -3.19 37.78 9.76
N TRP A 720 -4.09 36.95 10.27
CA TRP A 720 -4.58 37.07 11.63
C TRP A 720 -3.54 36.48 12.59
N PRO A 721 -3.08 37.22 13.61
CA PRO A 721 -2.30 36.64 14.70
C PRO A 721 -3.16 35.71 15.57
N ALA A 722 -2.56 34.77 16.28
CA ALA A 722 -3.27 33.97 17.29
C ALA A 722 -3.91 34.89 18.37
N LEU A 723 -5.09 34.54 18.88
CA LEU A 723 -5.80 35.38 19.86
C LEU A 723 -4.96 35.66 21.12
N GLY A 724 -4.26 34.63 21.64
CA GLY A 724 -3.29 34.78 22.73
C GLY A 724 -2.11 35.71 22.40
N LEU A 725 -1.60 35.69 21.16
CA LEU A 725 -0.58 36.63 20.69
C LEU A 725 -1.13 38.07 20.62
N ALA A 726 -2.30 38.25 20.00
CA ALA A 726 -2.97 39.54 19.90
C ALA A 726 -3.29 40.16 21.28
N LEU A 727 -3.51 39.34 22.31
CA LEU A 727 -3.65 39.77 23.69
C LEU A 727 -2.35 40.26 24.34
N THR A 728 -1.17 39.81 23.89
CA THR A 728 0.11 40.31 24.45
C THR A 728 0.34 41.79 24.08
N GLY A 729 0.01 42.17 22.84
CA GLY A 729 0.36 43.47 22.27
C GLY A 729 1.83 43.60 21.85
N LEU A 730 2.58 42.50 21.76
CA LEU A 730 3.95 42.48 21.26
C LEU A 730 4.02 42.91 19.77
N PRO A 731 5.12 43.55 19.34
CA PRO A 731 5.31 43.91 17.94
C PRO A 731 5.66 42.67 17.07
N PRO A 732 5.31 42.65 15.77
CA PRO A 732 5.46 41.46 14.90
C PRO A 732 6.88 40.90 14.73
N GLN A 733 7.91 41.62 15.19
CA GLN A 733 9.31 41.20 15.10
C GLN A 733 9.73 40.22 16.20
N HIS A 734 8.90 40.01 17.24
CA HIS A 734 9.17 39.04 18.31
C HIS A 734 8.49 37.68 18.10
N THR A 735 7.90 37.46 16.92
CA THR A 735 7.05 36.30 16.63
C THR A 735 7.47 35.65 15.31
N GLN A 736 8.42 34.72 15.39
CA GLN A 736 8.78 33.83 14.30
C GLN A 736 8.75 32.39 14.82
N GLY A 737 8.03 31.52 14.13
CA GLY A 737 7.97 30.10 14.42
C GLY A 737 8.60 29.26 13.30
N LEU A 738 8.28 27.97 13.26
CA LEU A 738 8.61 27.13 12.11
C LEU A 738 7.64 27.46 10.96
N PRO A 739 8.13 27.84 9.76
CA PRO A 739 7.24 28.17 8.65
C PRO A 739 6.44 26.96 8.15
N ASP A 740 5.20 27.17 7.70
CA ASP A 740 4.39 26.10 7.09
C ASP A 740 5.00 25.67 5.74
N PRO A 741 5.41 24.40 5.56
CA PRO A 741 5.97 23.91 4.29
C PRO A 741 4.94 23.82 3.15
N ALA A 742 3.66 24.13 3.37
CA ALA A 742 2.61 24.05 2.35
C ALA A 742 2.89 24.98 1.13
N PRO A 743 2.93 24.46 -0.10
CA PRO A 743 3.34 25.23 -1.28
C PRO A 743 2.44 26.45 -1.53
N ALA A 744 3.03 27.60 -1.84
CA ALA A 744 2.35 28.89 -2.02
C ALA A 744 1.28 28.92 -3.13
N LEU A 745 1.19 27.89 -3.97
CA LEU A 745 0.36 27.83 -5.18
C LEU A 745 -1.00 27.10 -5.01
N ALA A 746 -1.29 26.56 -3.83
CA ALA A 746 -2.61 25.99 -3.54
C ALA A 746 -3.61 27.12 -3.19
N SER A 747 -4.69 27.19 -3.99
CA SER A 747 -5.94 27.99 -3.90
C SER A 747 -5.96 29.26 -3.01
N PRO A 748 -6.37 30.44 -3.52
CA PRO A 748 -6.52 31.66 -2.71
C PRO A 748 -7.62 31.56 -1.64
N TYR A 749 -8.41 30.48 -1.62
CA TYR A 749 -9.46 30.21 -0.64
C TYR A 749 -9.07 29.16 0.42
N GLN A 750 -7.80 28.76 0.47
CA GLN A 750 -7.30 27.84 1.49
C GLN A 750 -6.98 28.56 2.80
N TRP A 751 -7.31 27.95 3.93
CA TRP A 751 -6.81 28.39 5.25
C TRP A 751 -5.30 28.18 5.32
N ARG A 752 -4.56 29.28 5.19
CA ARG A 752 -3.11 29.35 5.39
C ARG A 752 -2.82 29.54 6.86
N ARG A 753 -1.71 28.95 7.28
CA ARG A 753 -1.16 29.04 8.63
C ARG A 753 0.34 29.25 8.49
N ASP A 754 0.97 29.90 9.46
CA ASP A 754 2.42 30.12 9.47
C ASP A 754 2.92 30.32 10.90
N ASP A 755 4.25 30.30 11.08
CA ASP A 755 4.91 30.47 12.38
C ASP A 755 4.45 29.45 13.44
N TYR A 756 4.61 28.15 13.18
CA TYR A 756 4.28 27.10 14.14
C TYR A 756 5.25 27.09 15.34
N VAL A 757 4.69 27.17 16.55
CA VAL A 757 5.42 26.98 17.82
C VAL A 757 4.72 25.94 18.69
N ARG A 758 5.48 25.20 19.49
CA ARG A 758 4.92 24.32 20.53
C ARG A 758 4.61 25.13 21.79
N VAL A 759 3.44 24.87 22.37
CA VAL A 759 2.96 25.60 23.55
C VAL A 759 3.63 25.06 24.80
N ARG A 760 4.38 25.91 25.50
CA ARG A 760 4.83 25.64 26.86
C ARG A 760 3.69 25.98 27.83
N TYR A 761 2.93 24.96 28.20
CA TYR A 761 1.89 25.05 29.23
C TYR A 761 2.50 25.37 30.60
N ALA A 762 1.86 26.25 31.36
CA ALA A 762 2.31 26.63 32.69
C ALA A 762 2.04 25.56 33.76
N GLY A 763 1.26 24.53 33.45
CA GLY A 763 0.98 23.41 34.32
C GLY A 763 -0.27 22.62 33.90
N PRO A 764 -0.93 21.91 34.84
CA PRO A 764 -2.29 21.38 34.66
C PRO A 764 -3.32 22.52 34.55
N PRO A 765 -4.60 22.23 34.21
CA PRO A 765 -5.70 23.20 34.27
C PRO A 765 -5.83 23.89 35.63
N GLU A 766 -6.41 25.10 35.63
CA GLU A 766 -6.60 25.99 36.79
C GLU A 766 -5.29 26.57 37.38
N ARG A 767 -4.15 26.46 36.67
CA ARG A 767 -2.86 27.02 37.10
C ARG A 767 -2.79 28.54 36.96
N LEU A 768 -3.45 29.09 35.94
CA LEU A 768 -3.54 30.53 35.68
C LEU A 768 -4.53 31.18 36.67
N PRO A 769 -4.27 32.42 37.12
CA PRO A 769 -5.19 33.11 38.02
C PRO A 769 -6.50 33.41 37.27
N GLN A 770 -7.62 33.06 37.89
CA GLN A 770 -8.95 33.22 37.32
C GLN A 770 -9.95 33.80 38.33
N VAL A 771 -10.92 34.58 37.82
CA VAL A 771 -12.01 35.18 38.59
C VAL A 771 -13.35 34.96 37.87
N SER A 772 -14.44 34.79 38.62
CA SER A 772 -15.77 34.55 38.06
C SER A 772 -16.30 35.77 37.28
N TYR A 773 -16.84 35.57 36.07
CA TYR A 773 -17.43 36.62 35.24
C TYR A 773 -18.46 37.44 36.02
N ALA A 774 -19.36 36.78 36.74
CA ALA A 774 -20.41 37.43 37.50
C ALA A 774 -19.86 38.22 38.70
N ASP A 775 -18.77 37.78 39.34
CA ASP A 775 -18.15 38.55 40.44
C ASP A 775 -17.48 39.85 39.95
N VAL A 776 -16.90 39.84 38.74
CA VAL A 776 -16.38 41.07 38.12
C VAL A 776 -17.52 42.02 37.73
N LEU A 777 -18.58 41.50 37.11
CA LEU A 777 -19.75 42.30 36.70
C LEU A 777 -20.45 42.97 37.90
N GLU A 778 -20.61 42.23 39.00
CA GLU A 778 -21.20 42.71 40.25
C GLU A 778 -20.26 43.61 41.08
N GLY A 779 -18.96 43.65 40.76
CA GLY A 779 -17.97 44.45 41.50
C GLY A 779 -17.53 43.83 42.83
N ARG A 780 -17.57 42.50 42.94
CA ARG A 780 -17.09 41.73 44.12
C ARG A 780 -15.59 41.42 44.06
N VAL A 781 -14.98 41.55 42.88
CA VAL A 781 -13.53 41.41 42.66
C VAL A 781 -12.85 42.75 42.93
N ASP A 782 -11.80 42.75 43.76
CA ASP A 782 -10.99 43.96 43.99
C ASP A 782 -10.35 44.43 42.67
N ALA A 783 -10.54 45.71 42.34
CA ALA A 783 -9.95 46.35 41.17
C ALA A 783 -8.41 46.24 41.14
N SER A 784 -7.75 46.07 42.29
CA SER A 784 -6.30 45.79 42.37
C SER A 784 -5.89 44.50 41.65
N MET A 785 -6.77 43.50 41.56
CA MET A 785 -6.52 42.25 40.85
C MET A 785 -6.69 42.37 39.33
N LEU A 786 -7.44 43.38 38.86
CA LEU A 786 -7.76 43.60 37.44
C LEU A 786 -6.85 44.66 36.78
N ARG A 787 -6.35 45.61 37.58
CA ARG A 787 -5.53 46.74 37.11
C ARG A 787 -4.23 46.25 36.47
N GLY A 788 -3.93 46.75 35.26
CA GLY A 788 -2.74 46.40 34.51
C GLY A 788 -2.70 44.93 34.04
N ARG A 789 -3.83 44.21 34.07
CA ARG A 789 -3.90 42.83 33.58
C ARG A 789 -4.26 42.74 32.11
N ARG A 790 -3.72 41.73 31.43
CA ARG A 790 -4.17 41.22 30.13
C ARG A 790 -5.20 40.13 30.40
N ILE A 791 -6.45 40.39 30.04
CA ILE A 791 -7.60 39.59 30.48
C ILE A 791 -8.15 38.75 29.33
N VAL A 792 -8.29 37.44 29.52
CA VAL A 792 -9.12 36.59 28.66
C VAL A 792 -10.50 36.45 29.28
N VAL A 793 -11.55 36.93 28.59
CA VAL A 793 -12.96 36.71 28.97
C VAL A 793 -13.51 35.60 28.09
N GLY A 794 -13.88 34.45 28.66
CA GLY A 794 -14.31 33.30 27.86
C GLY A 794 -14.87 32.13 28.67
N ILE A 795 -15.24 31.05 27.98
CA ILE A 795 -16.02 29.93 28.55
C ILE A 795 -15.10 28.88 29.16
N THR A 796 -15.19 28.72 30.48
CA THR A 796 -14.48 27.68 31.24
C THR A 796 -15.41 26.60 31.78
N ALA A 797 -16.72 26.86 31.88
CA ALA A 797 -17.71 25.92 32.39
C ALA A 797 -17.69 24.58 31.65
N SER A 798 -17.52 23.49 32.40
CA SER A 798 -17.29 22.10 31.95
C SER A 798 -18.40 21.49 31.09
N GLY A 799 -19.59 22.08 31.11
CA GLY A 799 -20.76 21.70 30.33
C GLY A 799 -20.94 22.45 29.00
N ILE A 800 -20.13 23.48 28.72
CA ILE A 800 -20.21 24.30 27.49
C ILE A 800 -18.83 24.46 26.82
N ALA A 801 -17.75 24.57 27.59
CA ALA A 801 -16.40 24.76 27.07
C ALA A 801 -15.93 23.55 26.22
N PRO A 802 -15.22 23.79 25.10
CA PRO A 802 -14.45 22.76 24.42
C PRO A 802 -13.43 22.13 25.37
N ARG A 803 -13.30 20.80 25.32
CA ARG A 803 -12.42 20.04 26.21
C ARG A 803 -11.14 19.67 25.48
N LEU A 804 -10.03 20.27 25.87
CA LEU A 804 -8.72 20.05 25.25
C LEU A 804 -7.85 19.13 26.11
N LEU A 805 -7.23 18.14 25.49
CA LEU A 805 -6.11 17.39 26.07
C LEU A 805 -4.81 18.15 25.81
N THR A 806 -3.89 18.14 26.78
CA THR A 806 -2.58 18.80 26.67
C THR A 806 -1.47 17.85 27.15
N PRO A 807 -0.19 18.10 26.79
CA PRO A 807 0.93 17.29 27.27
C PRO A 807 1.10 17.24 28.80
N THR A 808 0.59 18.24 29.53
CA THR A 808 0.70 18.30 31.00
C THR A 808 -0.38 17.48 31.72
N THR A 809 -1.56 17.23 31.12
CA THR A 809 -2.60 16.38 31.72
C THR A 809 -3.39 15.59 30.69
N ARG A 810 -3.45 14.27 30.88
CA ARG A 810 -4.32 13.35 30.11
C ARG A 810 -5.65 13.00 30.82
N GLU A 811 -5.80 13.38 32.09
CA GLU A 811 -6.98 13.09 32.91
C GLU A 811 -7.90 14.32 33.13
N TYR A 812 -7.33 15.52 33.03
CA TYR A 812 -8.01 16.79 33.24
C TYR A 812 -8.08 17.58 31.92
N TRP A 813 -9.21 18.25 31.68
CA TRP A 813 -9.48 18.96 30.44
C TRP A 813 -9.19 20.45 30.60
N MET A 814 -8.45 21.03 29.65
CA MET A 814 -8.24 22.47 29.58
C MET A 814 -9.33 23.13 28.73
N SER A 815 -9.75 24.34 29.10
CA SER A 815 -10.69 25.15 28.30
C SER A 815 -9.97 25.89 27.16
N GLY A 816 -10.68 26.22 26.08
CA GLY A 816 -10.12 27.03 24.98
C GLY A 816 -9.58 28.38 25.45
N SER A 817 -10.28 29.05 26.36
CA SER A 817 -9.86 30.34 26.91
C SER A 817 -8.63 30.22 27.82
N GLU A 818 -8.46 29.11 28.54
CA GLU A 818 -7.23 28.82 29.31
C GLU A 818 -6.05 28.46 28.38
N TYR A 819 -6.30 27.78 27.26
CA TYR A 819 -5.29 27.54 26.22
C TYR A 819 -4.78 28.87 25.64
N GLN A 820 -5.68 29.80 25.28
CA GLN A 820 -5.30 31.14 24.81
C GLN A 820 -4.55 31.96 25.87
N ALA A 821 -4.92 31.82 27.16
CA ALA A 821 -4.20 32.44 28.27
C ALA A 821 -2.79 31.83 28.50
N ASN A 822 -2.62 30.51 28.30
CA ASN A 822 -1.30 29.87 28.31
C ASN A 822 -0.40 30.41 27.18
N ILE A 823 -0.94 30.58 25.97
CA ILE A 823 -0.22 31.16 24.84
C ILE A 823 0.24 32.59 25.15
N ALA A 824 -0.64 33.44 25.68
CA ALA A 824 -0.26 34.80 26.10
C ALA A 824 0.83 34.79 27.19
N SER A 825 0.68 33.95 28.23
CA SER A 825 1.66 33.79 29.32
C SER A 825 3.02 33.28 28.84
N MET A 826 3.03 32.38 27.86
CA MET A 826 4.24 31.83 27.25
C MET A 826 5.00 32.88 26.44
N LEU A 827 4.29 33.63 25.59
CA LEU A 827 4.88 34.64 24.71
C LEU A 827 5.43 35.84 25.48
N LEU A 828 4.74 36.29 26.53
CA LEU A 828 5.20 37.38 27.41
C LEU A 828 6.50 37.06 28.17
N GLN A 829 6.82 35.77 28.35
CA GLN A 829 8.00 35.30 29.08
C GLN A 829 9.11 34.72 28.19
N ASP A 830 8.95 34.79 26.86
CA ASP A 830 9.84 34.17 25.88
C ASP A 830 10.06 32.67 26.19
N LYS A 831 8.95 31.93 26.28
CA LYS A 831 8.90 30.51 26.70
C LYS A 831 8.39 29.54 25.63
N GLN A 832 8.15 30.02 24.42
CA GLN A 832 7.79 29.17 23.28
C GLN A 832 8.82 28.05 23.05
N ILE A 833 8.38 26.99 22.39
CA ILE A 833 9.21 25.84 22.07
C ILE A 833 9.32 25.76 20.55
N ASP A 834 10.49 26.08 20.03
CA ASP A 834 10.73 26.15 18.59
C ASP A 834 11.08 24.77 18.05
N VAL A 835 10.42 24.36 16.97
CA VAL A 835 10.69 23.08 16.30
C VAL A 835 11.84 23.28 15.32
N LEU A 836 12.89 22.45 15.39
CA LEU A 836 14.02 22.55 14.46
C LEU A 836 13.55 22.48 13.00
N PRO A 837 14.04 23.35 12.10
CA PRO A 837 13.76 23.23 10.67
C PRO A 837 14.19 21.87 10.13
N ARG A 838 13.47 21.34 9.14
CA ARG A 838 13.61 19.93 8.72
C ARG A 838 15.04 19.55 8.32
N ALA A 839 15.73 20.41 7.58
CA ALA A 839 17.13 20.21 7.21
C ALA A 839 18.06 19.99 8.43
N TRP A 840 17.82 20.67 9.56
CA TRP A 840 18.57 20.46 10.80
C TRP A 840 18.17 19.18 11.52
N GLN A 841 16.88 18.79 11.48
CA GLN A 841 16.44 17.51 12.04
C GLN A 841 17.14 16.33 11.36
N ASP A 842 17.15 16.34 10.02
CA ASP A 842 17.74 15.30 9.18
C ASP A 842 19.28 15.29 9.31
N ALA A 843 19.92 16.47 9.37
CA ALA A 843 21.36 16.59 9.54
C ALA A 843 21.85 16.04 10.90
N LEU A 844 21.16 16.34 12.01
CA LEU A 844 21.49 15.80 13.34
C LEU A 844 21.29 14.29 13.40
N ALA A 845 20.20 13.78 12.82
CA ALA A 845 19.94 12.34 12.75
C ALA A 845 21.02 11.62 11.91
N GLY A 846 21.36 12.15 10.73
CA GLY A 846 22.44 11.64 9.89
C GLY A 846 23.81 11.65 10.58
N LEU A 847 24.13 12.72 11.32
CA LEU A 847 25.38 12.84 12.08
C LEU A 847 25.52 11.77 13.17
N LEU A 848 24.45 11.50 13.93
CA LEU A 848 24.45 10.47 14.98
C LEU A 848 24.59 9.06 14.41
N VAL A 849 23.91 8.76 13.29
CA VAL A 849 24.06 7.48 12.57
C VAL A 849 25.48 7.34 12.00
N ALA A 850 26.04 8.39 11.39
CA ALA A 850 27.41 8.39 10.88
C ALA A 850 28.45 8.21 12.00
N MET A 851 28.23 8.83 13.17
CA MET A 851 29.07 8.64 14.36
C MET A 851 29.01 7.20 14.86
N CYS A 852 27.84 6.55 14.87
CA CYS A 852 27.70 5.13 15.21
C CYS A 852 28.52 4.24 14.25
N VAL A 853 28.41 4.48 12.93
CA VAL A 853 29.20 3.77 11.91
C VAL A 853 30.70 3.97 12.11
N LEU A 854 31.14 5.20 12.42
CA LEU A 854 32.55 5.51 12.69
C LEU A 854 33.07 4.75 13.93
N LEU A 855 32.30 4.73 15.03
CA LEU A 855 32.63 4.00 16.25
C LEU A 855 32.75 2.48 16.03
N LEU A 856 31.95 1.92 15.12
CA LEU A 856 32.03 0.50 14.73
C LEU A 856 33.19 0.19 13.76
N GLY A 857 33.68 1.20 13.02
CA GLY A 857 34.84 1.09 12.13
C GLY A 857 36.19 1.23 12.86
N LEU A 858 36.22 1.97 13.97
CA LEU A 858 37.36 2.02 14.87
C LEU A 858 37.53 0.67 15.59
N ARG A 859 38.78 0.29 15.93
CA ARG A 859 39.09 -0.95 16.68
C ARG A 859 38.70 -0.89 18.17
N LEU A 860 37.67 -0.12 18.51
CA LEU A 860 37.12 0.02 19.85
C LEU A 860 36.23 -1.19 20.19
N PRO A 861 36.03 -1.52 21.48
CA PRO A 861 35.05 -2.52 21.85
C PRO A 861 33.65 -2.04 21.46
N TRP A 862 32.83 -2.95 20.89
CA TRP A 862 31.48 -2.67 20.39
C TRP A 862 30.54 -2.03 21.42
N VAL A 863 30.85 -2.20 22.72
CA VAL A 863 30.20 -1.53 23.86
C VAL A 863 30.22 0.00 23.70
N VAL A 864 31.27 0.58 23.13
CA VAL A 864 31.36 2.04 22.86
C VAL A 864 30.34 2.49 21.81
N ALA A 865 30.11 1.66 20.77
CA ALA A 865 29.06 1.95 19.79
C ALA A 865 27.66 1.80 20.40
N LEU A 866 27.47 0.92 21.40
CA LEU A 866 26.20 0.79 22.13
C LEU A 866 25.81 2.08 22.88
N CYS A 867 26.80 2.87 23.32
CA CYS A 867 26.57 4.18 23.94
C CYS A 867 25.93 5.22 22.99
N SER A 868 25.86 4.96 21.68
CA SER A 868 25.13 5.83 20.73
C SER A 868 23.61 5.72 20.83
N LEU A 869 23.06 4.63 21.41
CA LEU A 869 21.61 4.44 21.59
C LEU A 869 20.94 5.55 22.44
N PRO A 870 21.41 5.87 23.66
CA PRO A 870 20.82 6.96 24.45
C PRO A 870 21.17 8.36 23.91
N ALA A 871 22.13 8.51 22.99
CA ALA A 871 22.61 9.82 22.55
C ALA A 871 21.51 10.66 21.88
N ALA A 872 20.64 10.05 21.07
CA ALA A 872 19.51 10.74 20.43
C ALA A 872 18.49 11.31 21.45
N PRO A 873 17.85 10.50 22.33
CA PRO A 873 16.90 11.04 23.31
C PRO A 873 17.56 12.00 24.31
N LEU A 874 18.84 11.81 24.68
CA LEU A 874 19.57 12.75 25.53
C LEU A 874 19.83 14.10 24.86
N LEU A 875 20.19 14.11 23.57
CA LEU A 875 20.39 15.35 22.82
C LEU A 875 19.08 16.12 22.63
N SER A 876 17.99 15.41 22.28
CA SER A 876 16.65 15.99 22.20
C SER A 876 16.21 16.61 23.53
N TRP A 877 16.36 15.89 24.64
CA TRP A 877 16.09 16.41 25.99
C TRP A 877 16.94 17.63 26.34
N LEU A 878 18.23 17.64 25.99
CA LEU A 878 19.16 18.74 26.28
C LEU A 878 18.77 20.01 25.50
N LEU A 879 18.52 19.89 24.20
CA LEU A 879 18.05 20.99 23.34
C LEU A 879 16.74 21.58 23.87
N LEU A 880 15.79 20.71 24.22
CA LEU A 880 14.46 21.09 24.71
C LEU A 880 14.52 21.76 26.11
N ARG A 881 15.42 21.31 26.99
CA ARG A 881 15.60 21.88 28.34
C ARG A 881 16.43 23.17 28.37
N THR A 882 17.43 23.31 27.52
CA THR A 882 18.39 24.43 27.59
C THR A 882 18.15 25.53 26.56
N GLY A 883 17.67 25.18 25.36
CA GLY A 883 17.43 26.14 24.27
C GLY A 883 15.96 26.28 23.86
N SER A 884 15.02 25.63 24.57
CA SER A 884 13.61 25.50 24.14
C SER A 884 13.42 24.86 22.76
N LEU A 885 14.40 24.11 22.27
CA LEU A 885 14.44 23.58 20.91
C LEU A 885 13.95 22.13 20.85
N TRP A 886 12.90 21.86 20.07
CA TRP A 886 12.41 20.51 19.84
C TRP A 886 13.08 19.86 18.61
N TRP A 887 13.75 18.73 18.85
CA TRP A 887 14.30 17.85 17.82
C TRP A 887 13.75 16.43 18.03
N ALA A 888 13.17 15.86 16.97
CA ALA A 888 12.56 14.53 16.93
C ALA A 888 13.62 13.40 16.91
N PRO A 889 13.82 12.62 17.99
CA PRO A 889 14.93 11.67 18.09
C PRO A 889 14.68 10.29 17.47
N ALA A 890 13.43 9.93 17.12
CA ALA A 890 13.09 8.54 16.81
C ALA A 890 13.73 8.03 15.51
N SER A 891 13.87 8.88 14.48
CA SER A 891 14.53 8.52 13.22
C SER A 891 16.02 8.21 13.41
N ALA A 892 16.72 9.03 14.21
CA ALA A 892 18.11 8.81 14.59
C ALA A 892 18.29 7.52 15.40
N LEU A 893 17.42 7.30 16.39
CA LEU A 893 17.43 6.09 17.22
C LEU A 893 17.25 4.82 16.38
N LEU A 894 16.28 4.80 15.46
CA LEU A 894 16.05 3.67 14.56
C LEU A 894 17.24 3.45 13.62
N GLY A 895 17.83 4.52 13.06
CA GLY A 895 19.03 4.43 12.24
C GLY A 895 20.21 3.79 12.98
N VAL A 896 20.44 4.18 14.24
CA VAL A 896 21.47 3.57 15.11
C VAL A 896 21.17 2.10 15.37
N VAL A 897 19.93 1.73 15.70
CA VAL A 897 19.52 0.33 15.91
C VAL A 897 19.75 -0.52 14.65
N LEU A 898 19.41 0.00 13.47
CA LEU A 898 19.61 -0.70 12.20
C LEU A 898 21.10 -0.88 11.87
N VAL A 899 21.94 0.12 12.12
CA VAL A 899 23.40 0.01 11.96
C VAL A 899 23.98 -1.04 12.90
N LEU A 900 23.62 -1.02 14.19
CA LEU A 900 24.10 -1.99 15.18
C LEU A 900 23.67 -3.43 14.86
N THR A 901 22.42 -3.64 14.42
CA THR A 901 21.90 -4.97 14.06
C THR A 901 22.49 -5.50 12.74
N ALA A 902 22.68 -4.64 11.73
CA ALA A 902 23.37 -4.99 10.49
C ALA A 902 24.85 -5.36 10.74
N TRP A 903 25.54 -4.61 11.60
CA TRP A 903 26.92 -4.92 12.01
C TRP A 903 26.98 -6.24 12.79
N ALA A 904 26.08 -6.47 13.75
CA ALA A 904 26.05 -7.68 14.56
C ALA A 904 25.79 -8.95 13.70
N THR A 905 24.80 -8.90 12.80
CA THR A 905 24.50 -10.02 11.89
C THR A 905 25.65 -10.28 10.92
N TRP A 906 26.27 -9.25 10.34
CA TRP A 906 27.48 -9.39 9.53
C TRP A 906 28.64 -10.01 10.32
N ARG A 907 28.84 -9.60 11.58
CA ARG A 907 29.88 -10.11 12.47
C ARG A 907 29.67 -11.58 12.81
N ILE A 908 28.45 -11.97 13.20
CA ILE A 908 28.06 -13.36 13.47
C ILE A 908 28.26 -14.23 12.22
N ALA A 909 27.79 -13.77 11.04
CA ALA A 909 28.00 -14.48 9.78
C ALA A 909 29.50 -14.57 9.39
N SER A 910 30.34 -13.61 9.79
CA SER A 910 31.79 -13.69 9.60
C SER A 910 32.44 -14.78 10.47
N TRP A 911 31.99 -14.93 11.73
CA TRP A 911 32.46 -15.96 12.64
C TRP A 911 32.05 -17.36 12.20
N HIS A 912 30.80 -17.58 11.78
CA HIS A 912 30.37 -18.89 11.24
C HIS A 912 31.19 -19.34 10.02
N ARG A 913 31.62 -18.41 9.15
CA ARG A 913 32.48 -18.75 8.00
C ARG A 913 33.91 -19.15 8.39
N GLN A 914 34.42 -18.63 9.51
CA GLN A 914 35.74 -18.98 10.04
C GLN A 914 35.70 -20.26 10.88
N ALA A 915 34.60 -20.51 11.60
CA ALA A 915 34.42 -21.67 12.46
C ALA A 915 34.23 -23.02 11.74
N ASN A 916 34.04 -23.03 10.42
CA ASN A 916 33.72 -24.23 9.62
C ASN A 916 34.85 -24.66 8.67
N ARG A 917 36.06 -24.12 8.82
CA ARG A 917 37.25 -24.50 8.04
C ARG A 917 38.46 -24.72 8.92
N ASP A 918 39.35 -25.60 8.50
CA ASP A 918 40.67 -25.72 9.13
C ASP A 918 41.54 -24.51 8.73
N ALA A 919 42.24 -23.93 9.72
CA ALA A 919 42.99 -22.69 9.55
C ALA A 919 44.29 -22.88 8.75
N LEU A 920 44.85 -24.10 8.74
CA LEU A 920 46.07 -24.44 8.00
C LEU A 920 45.74 -24.88 6.57
N THR A 921 44.87 -25.89 6.42
CA THR A 921 44.64 -26.59 5.15
C THR A 921 43.50 -26.01 4.31
N GLY A 922 42.62 -25.19 4.90
CA GLY A 922 41.48 -24.59 4.22
C GLY A 922 40.30 -25.53 3.90
N LEU A 923 40.45 -26.83 4.21
CA LEU A 923 39.39 -27.84 4.13
C LEU A 923 38.26 -27.57 5.14
N GLY A 924 37.21 -28.41 5.13
CA GLY A 924 36.34 -28.50 6.31
C GLY A 924 37.14 -28.90 7.55
N ASN A 925 36.78 -28.36 8.71
CA ASN A 925 37.28 -28.87 9.99
C ASN A 925 36.36 -30.00 10.49
N ARG A 926 36.76 -30.66 11.58
CA ARG A 926 36.00 -31.75 12.22
C ARG A 926 34.52 -31.43 12.46
N LEU A 927 34.18 -30.21 12.92
CA LEU A 927 32.78 -29.81 13.11
C LEU A 927 31.98 -29.82 11.79
N ARG A 928 32.55 -29.29 10.70
CA ARG A 928 31.93 -29.33 9.38
C ARG A 928 31.84 -30.75 8.82
N PHE A 929 32.84 -31.60 9.10
CA PHE A 929 32.81 -33.02 8.76
C PHE A 929 31.63 -33.74 9.42
N GLU A 930 31.51 -33.66 10.75
CA GLU A 930 30.44 -34.32 11.52
C GLU A 930 29.05 -33.88 11.04
N GLN A 931 28.86 -32.58 10.80
CA GLN A 931 27.62 -32.03 10.22
C GLN A 931 27.31 -32.56 8.81
N SER A 932 28.34 -32.67 7.95
CA SER A 932 28.16 -33.14 6.58
C SER A 932 27.86 -34.65 6.54
N LEU A 933 28.56 -35.45 7.35
CA LEU A 933 28.35 -36.89 7.44
C LEU A 933 26.94 -37.23 7.96
N GLN A 934 26.43 -36.49 8.96
CA GLN A 934 25.04 -36.61 9.42
C GLN A 934 24.04 -36.34 8.29
N GLN A 935 24.16 -35.19 7.61
CA GLN A 935 23.27 -34.79 6.53
C GLN A 935 23.26 -35.79 5.37
N GLU A 936 24.43 -36.29 4.99
CA GLU A 936 24.58 -37.22 3.87
C GLU A 936 24.14 -38.65 4.24
N CYS A 937 24.26 -39.07 5.51
CA CYS A 937 23.66 -40.30 6.00
C CYS A 937 22.12 -40.24 5.93
N ASP A 938 21.52 -39.13 6.37
CA ASP A 938 20.06 -38.92 6.30
C ASP A 938 19.55 -38.74 4.84
N ALA A 939 20.41 -38.31 3.91
CA ALA A 939 20.10 -38.27 2.48
C ALA A 939 20.22 -39.65 1.81
N ALA A 940 21.26 -40.42 2.14
CA ALA A 940 21.46 -41.78 1.65
C ALA A 940 20.33 -42.72 2.12
N ARG A 941 19.94 -42.64 3.41
CA ARG A 941 18.83 -43.42 4.00
C ARG A 941 17.50 -43.16 3.28
N ARG A 942 17.21 -41.91 2.91
CA ARG A 942 15.99 -41.54 2.17
C ARG A 942 16.01 -41.92 0.69
N SER A 943 17.19 -42.04 0.09
CA SER A 943 17.35 -42.33 -1.35
C SER A 943 17.67 -43.79 -1.67
N GLY A 944 17.96 -44.62 -0.65
CA GLY A 944 18.36 -46.01 -0.84
C GLY A 944 19.72 -46.18 -1.52
N LYS A 945 20.54 -45.13 -1.54
CA LYS A 945 21.83 -45.10 -2.24
C LYS A 945 23.02 -45.31 -1.29
N PRO A 946 24.15 -45.84 -1.79
CA PRO A 946 25.33 -46.03 -0.97
C PRO A 946 25.98 -44.69 -0.60
N LEU A 947 26.41 -44.59 0.65
CA LEU A 947 27.31 -43.57 1.16
C LEU A 947 28.68 -44.22 1.39
N THR A 948 29.75 -43.55 0.98
CA THR A 948 31.12 -43.90 1.32
C THR A 948 31.72 -42.85 2.25
N LEU A 949 32.41 -43.31 3.29
CA LEU A 949 33.37 -42.53 4.05
C LEU A 949 34.77 -43.13 3.85
N ALA A 950 35.75 -42.30 3.54
CA ALA A 950 37.17 -42.64 3.62
C ALA A 950 37.85 -41.81 4.72
N LEU A 951 38.53 -42.49 5.64
CA LEU A 951 39.47 -41.88 6.60
C LEU A 951 40.90 -42.13 6.11
N ILE A 952 41.74 -41.09 6.19
CA ILE A 952 43.02 -40.98 5.51
C ILE A 952 44.08 -40.55 6.53
N ASP A 953 45.14 -41.34 6.68
CA ASP A 953 46.29 -41.12 7.58
C ASP A 953 47.53 -40.81 6.75
N VAL A 954 48.28 -39.76 7.11
CA VAL A 954 49.60 -39.51 6.50
C VAL A 954 50.65 -40.40 7.16
N ASP A 955 51.23 -41.31 6.40
CA ASP A 955 52.15 -42.31 6.96
C ASP A 955 53.41 -41.67 7.54
N HIS A 956 53.81 -42.16 8.71
CA HIS A 956 55.02 -41.74 9.41
C HIS A 956 55.14 -40.21 9.62
N PHE A 957 54.02 -39.45 9.59
CA PHE A 957 54.04 -37.99 9.63
C PHE A 957 54.79 -37.41 10.83
N LYS A 958 54.71 -38.05 12.01
CA LYS A 958 55.52 -37.68 13.17
C LYS A 958 57.03 -37.75 12.89
N HIS A 959 57.52 -38.84 12.28
CA HIS A 959 58.93 -38.98 11.90
C HIS A 959 59.34 -37.92 10.86
N HIS A 960 58.43 -37.55 9.95
CA HIS A 960 58.65 -36.46 9.00
C HIS A 960 58.79 -35.09 9.71
N ASN A 961 57.90 -34.79 10.67
CA ASN A 961 58.00 -33.60 11.52
C ASN A 961 59.28 -33.56 12.36
N ASP A 962 59.64 -34.68 13.00
CA ASP A 962 60.82 -34.79 13.86
C ASP A 962 62.14 -34.63 13.05
N ARG A 963 62.12 -34.95 11.75
CA ARG A 963 63.27 -34.87 10.84
C ARG A 963 63.42 -33.53 10.09
N HIS A 964 62.31 -32.91 9.68
CA HIS A 964 62.32 -31.69 8.84
C HIS A 964 61.74 -30.44 9.52
N GLY A 965 61.19 -30.59 10.73
CA GLY A 965 60.54 -29.53 11.48
C GLY A 965 59.10 -29.24 11.04
N HIS A 966 58.28 -28.77 11.98
CA HIS A 966 56.84 -28.56 11.79
C HIS A 966 56.47 -27.67 10.58
N GLN A 967 57.31 -26.72 10.18
CA GLN A 967 57.05 -25.85 9.01
C GLN A 967 57.12 -26.59 7.66
N VAL A 968 57.81 -27.73 7.59
CA VAL A 968 57.82 -28.60 6.41
C VAL A 968 56.61 -29.54 6.46
N GLY A 969 56.31 -30.11 7.63
CA GLY A 969 55.11 -30.93 7.84
C GLY A 969 53.81 -30.16 7.56
N ASP A 970 53.69 -28.91 8.01
CA ASP A 970 52.55 -28.04 7.69
C ASP A 970 52.37 -27.85 6.18
N ARG A 971 53.48 -27.77 5.42
CA ARG A 971 53.49 -27.67 3.96
C ARG A 971 53.01 -28.97 3.31
N VAL A 972 53.49 -30.12 3.79
CA VAL A 972 53.03 -31.46 3.38
C VAL A 972 51.53 -31.61 3.63
N LEU A 973 51.03 -31.23 4.82
CA LEU A 973 49.59 -31.27 5.12
C LEU A 973 48.78 -30.37 4.17
N CYS A 974 49.29 -29.21 3.78
CA CYS A 974 48.63 -28.35 2.78
C CYS A 974 48.59 -28.97 1.39
N GLU A 975 49.66 -29.65 0.95
CA GLU A 975 49.72 -30.31 -0.36
C GLU A 975 48.84 -31.57 -0.42
N VAL A 976 48.89 -32.41 0.62
CA VAL A 976 47.99 -33.56 0.82
C VAL A 976 46.53 -33.09 0.82
N ALA A 977 46.20 -32.06 1.60
CA ALA A 977 44.86 -31.48 1.63
C ALA A 977 44.40 -30.96 0.25
N ARG A 978 45.29 -30.31 -0.51
CA ARG A 978 44.99 -29.83 -1.87
C ARG A 978 44.64 -30.98 -2.81
N LEU A 979 45.34 -32.11 -2.71
CA LEU A 979 45.07 -33.30 -3.51
C LEU A 979 43.77 -33.99 -3.08
N ILE A 980 43.50 -34.17 -1.78
CA ILE A 980 42.23 -34.71 -1.28
C ILE A 980 41.05 -33.84 -1.74
N GLN A 981 41.17 -32.52 -1.66
CA GLN A 981 40.14 -31.59 -2.14
C GLN A 981 39.91 -31.65 -3.66
N ALA A 982 40.94 -32.01 -4.46
CA ALA A 982 40.80 -32.21 -5.90
C ALA A 982 40.12 -33.55 -6.27
N HIS A 983 40.06 -34.50 -5.34
CA HIS A 983 39.35 -35.77 -5.50
C HIS A 983 37.89 -35.73 -5.02
N ALA A 984 37.53 -34.75 -4.19
CA ALA A 984 36.13 -34.33 -3.97
C ALA A 984 35.59 -33.57 -5.21
N ARG A 985 35.18 -34.30 -6.25
CA ARG A 985 34.87 -33.74 -7.58
C ARG A 985 33.39 -33.34 -7.77
N ARG A 986 32.46 -33.94 -7.02
CA ARG A 986 31.00 -33.68 -7.11
C ARG A 986 30.57 -32.63 -6.07
N PRO A 987 29.45 -31.90 -6.28
CA PRO A 987 29.00 -30.85 -5.35
C PRO A 987 28.67 -31.31 -3.92
N ARG A 988 28.38 -32.60 -3.72
CA ARG A 988 28.10 -33.22 -2.41
C ARG A 988 29.33 -33.92 -1.78
N ASP A 989 30.45 -34.01 -2.49
CA ASP A 989 31.67 -34.59 -1.93
C ASP A 989 32.29 -33.61 -0.91
N MET A 990 32.69 -34.10 0.26
CA MET A 990 33.24 -33.26 1.34
C MET A 990 34.63 -33.74 1.75
N ALA A 991 35.64 -32.90 1.53
CA ALA A 991 36.99 -33.07 2.08
C ALA A 991 37.15 -32.27 3.39
N ALA A 992 37.67 -32.92 4.43
CA ALA A 992 37.89 -32.32 5.74
C ALA A 992 39.20 -32.78 6.37
N ARG A 993 39.77 -31.95 7.24
CA ARG A 993 40.80 -32.34 8.20
C ARG A 993 40.10 -32.82 9.47
N TYR A 994 40.32 -34.09 9.81
CA TYR A 994 39.65 -34.80 10.90
C TYR A 994 40.46 -34.72 12.21
N GLY A 995 41.78 -34.84 12.10
CA GLY A 995 42.75 -34.82 13.19
C GLY A 995 44.00 -33.99 12.87
N GLY A 996 45.12 -34.29 13.53
CA GLY A 996 46.39 -33.58 13.31
C GLY A 996 46.95 -33.83 11.91
N ASP A 997 47.10 -35.10 11.58
CA ASP A 997 47.56 -35.70 10.32
C ASP A 997 46.47 -36.53 9.61
N GLU A 998 45.28 -36.60 10.21
CA GLU A 998 44.14 -37.35 9.70
C GLU A 998 43.20 -36.46 8.87
N PHE A 999 42.75 -37.00 7.74
CA PHE A 999 41.79 -36.40 6.84
C PHE A 999 40.59 -37.31 6.62
N ALA A 1000 39.47 -36.73 6.18
CA ALA A 1000 38.27 -37.46 5.83
C ALA A 1000 37.71 -36.99 4.48
N LEU A 1001 37.18 -37.95 3.72
CA LEU A 1001 36.51 -37.72 2.45
C LEU A 1001 35.15 -38.43 2.46
N VAL A 1002 34.07 -37.64 2.46
CA VAL A 1002 32.68 -38.13 2.35
C VAL A 1002 32.29 -38.11 0.89
N LEU A 1003 31.82 -39.25 0.37
CA LEU A 1003 31.41 -39.45 -1.02
C LEU A 1003 29.97 -40.00 -1.08
N PRO A 1004 28.96 -39.13 -1.21
CA PRO A 1004 27.56 -39.55 -1.34
C PRO A 1004 27.27 -40.18 -2.70
N ASP A 1005 26.20 -41.00 -2.76
CA ASP A 1005 25.76 -41.72 -3.97
C ASP A 1005 26.92 -42.46 -4.68
N THR A 1006 27.82 -43.06 -3.89
CA THR A 1006 29.08 -43.67 -4.37
C THR A 1006 29.18 -45.12 -3.91
N PRO A 1007 29.20 -46.10 -4.82
CA PRO A 1007 29.40 -47.50 -4.48
C PRO A 1007 30.90 -47.83 -4.33
N VAL A 1008 31.20 -49.04 -3.86
CA VAL A 1008 32.55 -49.54 -3.55
C VAL A 1008 33.51 -49.38 -4.73
N GLU A 1009 33.04 -49.58 -5.96
CA GLU A 1009 33.82 -49.49 -7.19
C GLU A 1009 34.21 -48.05 -7.51
N GLY A 1010 33.28 -47.11 -7.33
CA GLY A 1010 33.53 -45.68 -7.50
C GLY A 1010 34.45 -45.12 -6.42
N ALA A 1011 34.26 -45.57 -5.17
CA ALA A 1011 35.16 -45.26 -4.06
C ALA A 1011 36.59 -45.75 -4.33
N ARG A 1012 36.74 -47.01 -4.79
CA ARG A 1012 38.04 -47.59 -5.14
C ARG A 1012 38.80 -46.71 -6.13
N GLN A 1013 38.16 -46.33 -7.23
CA GLN A 1013 38.79 -45.50 -8.27
C GLN A 1013 39.27 -44.14 -7.72
N VAL A 1014 38.45 -43.47 -6.90
CA VAL A 1014 38.81 -42.18 -6.28
C VAL A 1014 40.01 -42.31 -5.33
N ILE A 1015 40.11 -43.42 -4.59
CA ILE A 1015 41.20 -43.68 -3.64
C ILE A 1015 42.49 -44.14 -4.34
N GLU A 1016 42.40 -44.95 -5.40
CA GLU A 1016 43.55 -45.34 -6.23
C GLU A 1016 44.16 -44.15 -6.97
N ASP A 1017 43.33 -43.28 -7.57
CA ASP A 1017 43.76 -42.01 -8.18
C ASP A 1017 44.48 -41.12 -7.14
N LEU A 1018 43.93 -41.01 -5.92
CA LEU A 1018 44.49 -40.19 -4.84
C LEU A 1018 45.86 -40.70 -4.38
N ILE A 1019 46.00 -42.01 -4.12
CA ILE A 1019 47.28 -42.62 -3.73
C ILE A 1019 48.32 -42.46 -4.84
N SER A 1020 47.93 -42.65 -6.10
CA SER A 1020 48.80 -42.43 -7.25
C SER A 1020 49.30 -40.98 -7.33
N CYS A 1021 48.40 -40.00 -7.15
CA CYS A 1021 48.76 -38.58 -7.14
C CYS A 1021 49.69 -38.21 -5.98
N ILE A 1022 49.54 -38.82 -4.81
CA ILE A 1022 50.37 -38.55 -3.63
C ILE A 1022 51.77 -39.15 -3.79
N ARG A 1023 51.87 -40.41 -4.26
CA ARG A 1023 53.16 -41.05 -4.60
C ARG A 1023 53.93 -40.29 -5.71
N GLY A 1024 53.22 -39.50 -6.53
CA GLY A 1024 53.81 -38.61 -7.53
C GLY A 1024 54.29 -37.24 -7.00
N LEU A 1025 54.11 -36.93 -5.71
CA LEU A 1025 54.68 -35.73 -5.10
C LEU A 1025 56.21 -35.85 -4.98
N PRO A 1026 56.97 -34.76 -5.19
CA PRO A 1026 58.40 -34.75 -4.89
C PRO A 1026 58.62 -34.98 -3.37
N PRO A 1027 59.73 -35.65 -2.97
CA PRO A 1027 60.05 -35.80 -1.55
C PRO A 1027 60.22 -34.40 -0.91
N PRO A 1028 59.72 -34.14 0.31
CA PRO A 1028 59.68 -32.78 0.87
C PRO A 1028 61.05 -32.21 1.32
N GLY A 1029 62.13 -32.97 1.13
CA GLY A 1029 63.51 -32.66 1.52
C GLY A 1029 64.51 -32.92 0.39
N ASP A 1030 65.71 -33.41 0.74
CA ASP A 1030 66.74 -33.76 -0.24
C ASP A 1030 66.39 -35.03 -1.03
N SER A 1031 67.04 -35.22 -2.19
CA SER A 1031 66.74 -36.28 -3.17
C SER A 1031 67.05 -37.72 -2.72
N SER A 1032 67.22 -37.96 -1.42
CA SER A 1032 67.43 -39.27 -0.80
C SER A 1032 66.30 -39.68 0.16
N ASP A 1033 65.30 -38.82 0.40
CA ASP A 1033 64.17 -39.17 1.26
C ASP A 1033 63.11 -40.03 0.56
N THR A 1034 62.42 -40.85 1.34
CA THR A 1034 61.21 -41.56 0.94
C THR A 1034 60.06 -40.56 0.72
N GLY A 1035 59.32 -40.72 -0.38
CA GLY A 1035 58.14 -39.90 -0.66
C GLY A 1035 57.04 -40.03 0.39
N VAL A 1036 56.10 -39.08 0.40
CA VAL A 1036 54.94 -39.10 1.30
C VAL A 1036 53.96 -40.17 0.81
N THR A 1037 53.47 -41.01 1.73
CA THR A 1037 52.44 -42.04 1.45
C THR A 1037 51.21 -41.83 2.35
N LEU A 1038 50.09 -42.42 1.95
CA LEU A 1038 48.85 -42.41 2.73
C LEU A 1038 48.39 -43.85 3.01
N THR A 1039 47.86 -44.06 4.20
CA THR A 1039 47.06 -45.24 4.50
C THR A 1039 45.59 -44.84 4.61
N ILE A 1040 44.69 -45.57 3.93
CA ILE A 1040 43.28 -45.16 3.77
C ILE A 1040 42.32 -46.30 4.15
N GLY A 1041 41.41 -46.02 5.09
CA GLY A 1041 40.31 -46.89 5.45
C GLY A 1041 39.01 -46.41 4.83
N VAL A 1042 38.35 -47.27 4.06
CA VAL A 1042 37.12 -46.92 3.34
C VAL A 1042 35.96 -47.79 3.83
N TYR A 1043 34.84 -47.18 4.21
CA TYR A 1043 33.62 -47.88 4.57
C TYR A 1043 32.47 -47.43 3.68
N THR A 1044 31.80 -48.39 3.05
CA THR A 1044 30.67 -48.12 2.14
C THR A 1044 29.46 -48.97 2.52
N ARG A 1045 28.31 -48.32 2.73
CA ARG A 1045 27.02 -48.96 3.00
C ARG A 1045 25.87 -48.10 2.49
N VAL A 1046 24.73 -48.74 2.20
CA VAL A 1046 23.43 -48.05 2.18
C VAL A 1046 22.94 -48.01 3.63
N PRO A 1047 22.74 -46.84 4.26
CA PRO A 1047 22.33 -46.78 5.66
C PRO A 1047 20.85 -47.13 5.83
N ASP A 1048 20.59 -48.10 6.71
CA ASP A 1048 19.25 -48.48 7.18
C ASP A 1048 18.86 -47.68 8.45
N SER A 1049 17.83 -48.11 9.19
CA SER A 1049 17.38 -47.46 10.44
C SER A 1049 18.42 -47.49 11.55
N ASP A 1050 19.26 -48.52 11.58
CA ASP A 1050 20.11 -48.86 12.71
C ASP A 1050 21.53 -48.33 12.48
N LEU A 1051 21.92 -48.14 11.21
CA LEU A 1051 23.22 -47.62 10.81
C LEU A 1051 23.29 -46.08 10.94
N GLN A 1052 23.86 -45.61 12.05
CA GLN A 1052 24.06 -44.19 12.38
C GLN A 1052 25.42 -43.65 11.87
N PRO A 1053 25.62 -42.32 11.77
CA PRO A 1053 26.87 -41.73 11.27
C PRO A 1053 28.15 -42.18 11.99
N HIS A 1054 28.09 -42.49 13.28
CA HIS A 1054 29.27 -42.99 14.01
C HIS A 1054 29.71 -44.38 13.53
N HIS A 1055 28.78 -45.26 13.10
CA HIS A 1055 29.13 -46.56 12.51
C HIS A 1055 29.91 -46.41 11.18
N PHE A 1056 29.71 -45.33 10.41
CA PHE A 1056 30.57 -45.05 9.25
C PHE A 1056 32.00 -44.73 9.67
N VAL A 1057 32.18 -43.93 10.72
CA VAL A 1057 33.49 -43.56 11.26
C VAL A 1057 34.20 -44.79 11.82
N GLU A 1058 33.52 -45.58 12.67
CA GLU A 1058 34.05 -46.83 13.22
C GLU A 1058 34.39 -47.85 12.13
N GLY A 1059 33.53 -47.98 11.11
CA GLY A 1059 33.78 -48.86 9.98
C GLY A 1059 34.99 -48.44 9.13
N ALA A 1060 35.16 -47.14 8.91
CA ALA A 1060 36.29 -46.60 8.16
C ALA A 1060 37.59 -46.67 8.98
N ASP A 1061 37.53 -46.47 10.30
CA ASP A 1061 38.68 -46.59 11.20
C ASP A 1061 39.15 -48.04 11.35
N ASN A 1062 38.22 -48.99 11.50
CA ASN A 1062 38.55 -50.42 11.46
C ASN A 1062 39.18 -50.84 10.12
N ALA A 1063 38.73 -50.27 9.00
CA ALA A 1063 39.37 -50.49 7.70
C ALA A 1063 40.78 -49.85 7.64
N LEU A 1064 40.94 -48.63 8.19
CA LEU A 1064 42.21 -47.91 8.25
C LEU A 1064 43.25 -48.67 9.09
N TYR A 1065 42.84 -49.23 10.22
CA TYR A 1065 43.66 -50.08 11.07
C TYR A 1065 44.17 -51.32 10.31
N ARG A 1066 43.28 -52.05 9.62
CA ARG A 1066 43.67 -53.19 8.77
C ARG A 1066 44.63 -52.78 7.64
N ALA A 1067 44.47 -51.59 7.08
CA ALA A 1067 45.38 -51.08 6.05
C ALA A 1067 46.78 -50.74 6.61
N LYS A 1068 46.86 -50.25 7.86
CA LYS A 1068 48.13 -50.01 8.56
C LYS A 1068 48.86 -51.32 8.87
N ASP A 1069 48.15 -52.34 9.33
CA ASP A 1069 48.71 -53.68 9.60
C ASP A 1069 49.20 -54.40 8.32
N ASN A 1070 48.58 -54.12 7.17
CA ASN A 1070 49.00 -54.66 5.86
C ASN A 1070 50.28 -54.01 5.29
N GLY A 1071 50.95 -53.14 6.04
CA GLY A 1071 52.25 -52.55 5.66
C GLY A 1071 52.21 -51.08 5.23
N ARG A 1072 51.07 -50.37 5.42
CA ARG A 1072 50.86 -48.96 5.03
C ARG A 1072 50.92 -48.71 3.51
N ASP A 1073 50.92 -47.45 3.07
CA ASP A 1073 50.95 -47.01 1.67
C ASP A 1073 49.92 -47.74 0.77
N GLY A 1074 48.66 -47.71 1.22
CA GLY A 1074 47.61 -48.53 0.64
C GLY A 1074 46.24 -48.28 1.27
N TYR A 1075 45.27 -49.08 0.86
CA TYR A 1075 43.89 -48.93 1.32
C TYR A 1075 43.23 -50.28 1.60
N VAL A 1076 42.22 -50.26 2.49
CA VAL A 1076 41.29 -51.37 2.69
C VAL A 1076 39.88 -50.82 2.56
N ILE A 1077 39.03 -51.50 1.78
CA ILE A 1077 37.61 -51.20 1.67
C ILE A 1077 36.80 -52.24 2.42
N ASP A 1078 35.97 -51.76 3.33
CA ASP A 1078 34.90 -52.51 3.96
C ASP A 1078 33.59 -52.21 3.23
N GLY A 1079 33.28 -53.05 2.24
CA GLY A 1079 32.05 -53.02 1.47
C GLY A 1079 31.24 -54.28 1.73
N GLY A 1080 30.08 -54.13 2.37
CA GLY A 1080 29.15 -55.25 2.53
C GLY A 1080 28.47 -55.54 1.20
N THR A 1081 28.60 -56.77 0.71
CA THR A 1081 27.80 -57.24 -0.43
C THR A 1081 26.32 -57.15 -0.07
N PRO A 1082 25.45 -56.59 -0.95
CA PRO A 1082 24.01 -56.73 -0.78
C PRO A 1082 23.66 -58.22 -0.73
N GLY A 1083 22.79 -58.61 0.21
CA GLY A 1083 22.57 -60.01 0.56
C GLY A 1083 22.05 -60.87 -0.58
N SER A 1084 22.53 -62.11 -0.59
CA SER A 1084 21.87 -63.29 -1.18
C SER A 1084 20.55 -63.59 -0.48
#